data_AF-A0A2V8PD84-F1
#
_entry.id   AF-A0A2V8PD84-F1
#
_cell.length_a   1.000
_cell.length_b   1.000
_cell.length_c   1.000
_cell.angle_alpha   90.00
_cell.angle_beta   90.00
_cell.angle_gamma   90.00
#
_symmetry.space_group_name_H-M   'P 1'
#
loop_
_entity.id
_entity.type
_entity.pdbx_description
1 polymer ?
#
loop_
_entity_poly.entity_id
_entity_poly.type
_entity_poly.pdbx_seq_one_letter_code
_entity_poly.pdbx_strand_id
1 'polypeptide(L)'
;MAESPEPIESLVKKEAEPQRDPIVGRSTSAIILVSTLLLIASAGWALYDEGFYQRPWRDMQREFVKRYTAYLKSIRKDAGKSEAEIKETPEYQQLDEEAKAALDKVRDEVAAKDRRVAQIQSKLDAVTEPFQNQRGRIVVITYKLETSPKGSFWERYYKSALESKKKEQVTVDLPAEEGGKTARQKMDFAQLEEAFNGLREEKAKVLGEKAELLKEPTDSAKKREDYLKNHVSLLPQRSIDDLIRKNENSFDYTILGHQLNVNDYAIVDRCEVCHLGTREPLNIKATDMAPAGPGKKPDNLAAAFVSHPRKELLQIHNPEKFGCSACHGGNGRATTTVVKAHGLNPFWLHPLFHKENTEAGCQMCHANDRLTQGADTLNLGKDLFYQRGCVGCHRMEAFDREADALTNARQQISQLQDQIVANERQAKLDTDATANEDADVQQLLAHAEQLRVMNSQLAARIDELNLQTRYLQQDQKKVGPNLKDVRLKLRKEWIPVWLKDPQAFRPGTKMPTFWRFTDDEDGPEDLKAVAAYLWQNGFDGKAPAQQQGDKNRGKDLFESRGCLACHSIGEEDTKMGGTFAANLSRVGEKANYDYIVRWIYNPRERWAPYSTKEHRDLTPEDYAKHGLPFLFDTELHSKSPNDGSELQVQNMTVMPNLRLSEPDARDIATYLFSLSSPPSSSEDVSFMDDPKLAEDGKAEIKQYGCAGCHEIKGFEEEQRIGKELTTEGATPLERLDFALLTQNAEYGRDPLKLHPNDKEQEWYNHRGFFEHKLSEPKIYDTGKSQYLEGKDKLRMPKPYLTEEWRTGLTTLLLGSVGAEGANVPAALFYNPQDGRRQDIQNGWWVIKKYNCMGCHVLQPGQRVPLFNNSAEPMMTGGAVLTSMPFYQSTKELLPPMLTSEGARVDPDWLMKFLKDPSLMPSGEKPAAVPASPSPSAAASPAAEAKPSAATNDQTGGRLQPQPGANRNGVRPYLQVHMPTFNFSPNELRVLVRFFMAVSSQNEPYIKEPMEPMTEAERSIARNIFVSGTPCLKCHITGEPVHDARAIAPNFLLAGQRLKPDWTFRWLLDPAQISPGTAMPTGLFKKEGDRWVVNLPNPPTDVANYHSDHARLLVRYMFLITPDEQRRLLSASPAPPTPAAGQQKPATTGRNFNGKRNDRASLASHRSTAKISRGPG
;
A
#
# COMPACT_ATOMS: atom_id res chain seq x y z
N MET A 1 -14.98 -90.75 41.11
CA MET A 1 -14.61 -91.47 42.35
C MET A 1 -13.26 -90.90 42.75
N ALA A 2 -13.25 -89.96 43.69
CA ALA A 2 -13.02 -90.25 45.12
C ALA A 2 -11.64 -90.90 45.29
N GLU A 3 -10.70 -90.41 46.07
CA GLU A 3 -10.73 -89.50 47.21
C GLU A 3 -9.25 -89.25 47.59
N SER A 4 -9.01 -88.12 48.26
CA SER A 4 -8.14 -87.88 49.42
C SER A 4 -7.35 -89.04 50.10
N PRO A 5 -6.58 -88.78 51.18
CA PRO A 5 -5.68 -87.64 51.52
C PRO A 5 -4.32 -88.08 52.17
N GLU A 6 -3.33 -87.16 52.20
CA GLU A 6 -2.28 -86.94 53.25
C GLU A 6 -1.48 -88.16 53.82
N PRO A 7 -0.53 -88.06 54.79
CA PRO A 7 0.10 -86.94 55.50
C PRO A 7 1.66 -86.99 55.62
N ILE A 8 2.11 -86.04 56.45
CA ILE A 8 3.39 -85.49 56.94
C ILE A 8 4.37 -86.45 57.70
N GLU A 9 5.65 -86.03 57.71
CA GLU A 9 6.77 -86.28 58.67
C GLU A 9 7.58 -87.60 58.71
N SER A 10 8.89 -87.51 58.41
CA SER A 10 9.97 -87.42 59.43
C SER A 10 11.35 -87.95 58.95
N LEU A 11 12.40 -87.21 59.33
CA LEU A 11 13.73 -87.65 59.80
C LEU A 11 14.70 -88.45 58.89
N VAL A 12 15.79 -87.75 58.54
CA VAL A 12 17.19 -88.20 58.35
C VAL A 12 17.56 -89.04 57.10
N LYS A 13 18.61 -88.57 56.42
CA LYS A 13 19.72 -89.30 55.73
C LYS A 13 19.86 -89.10 54.20
N LYS A 14 21.15 -89.06 53.82
CA LYS A 14 21.81 -88.99 52.51
C LYS A 14 21.93 -87.59 51.87
N GLU A 15 23.17 -87.10 51.86
CA GLU A 15 23.66 -86.08 50.93
C GLU A 15 23.25 -86.47 49.50
N ALA A 16 22.36 -85.68 48.92
CA ALA A 16 22.04 -85.69 47.51
C ALA A 16 22.47 -84.36 46.91
N GLU A 17 23.09 -84.47 45.75
CA GLU A 17 23.84 -83.45 45.01
C GLU A 17 23.19 -82.05 44.97
N PRO A 18 23.99 -80.98 44.97
CA PRO A 18 23.48 -79.61 44.90
C PRO A 18 22.63 -79.44 43.63
N GLN A 19 21.37 -79.06 43.81
CA GLN A 19 20.51 -78.61 42.72
C GLN A 19 21.26 -77.52 41.95
N ARG A 20 21.49 -77.78 40.65
CA ARG A 20 22.11 -76.82 39.72
C ARG A 20 21.36 -75.50 39.80
N ASP A 21 22.01 -74.49 40.35
CA ASP A 21 21.58 -73.09 40.29
C ASP A 21 21.17 -72.77 38.84
N PRO A 22 19.93 -72.32 38.57
CA PRO A 22 19.47 -72.03 37.22
C PRO A 22 20.32 -70.96 36.50
N ILE A 23 21.13 -70.19 37.24
CA ILE A 23 22.07 -69.19 36.72
C ILE A 23 23.43 -69.84 36.38
N VAL A 24 23.84 -70.91 37.06
CA VAL A 24 25.12 -71.62 36.81
C VAL A 24 24.92 -72.84 35.88
N GLY A 25 23.70 -73.38 35.79
CA GLY A 25 23.35 -74.59 35.02
C GLY A 25 22.80 -74.35 33.62
N ARG A 26 22.46 -73.10 33.24
CA ARG A 26 22.09 -72.72 31.88
C ARG A 26 22.93 -71.54 31.42
N SER A 27 23.67 -71.74 30.34
CA SER A 27 24.49 -70.69 29.74
C SER A 27 23.61 -69.50 29.35
N THR A 28 23.75 -68.38 30.08
CA THR A 28 23.22 -67.08 29.65
C THR A 28 23.99 -66.54 28.44
N SER A 29 25.12 -67.16 28.08
CA SER A 29 25.91 -66.78 26.90
C SER A 29 25.08 -66.80 25.62
N ALA A 30 24.10 -67.72 25.49
CA ALA A 30 23.19 -67.72 24.35
C ALA A 30 22.26 -66.50 24.36
N ILE A 31 21.70 -66.14 25.53
CA ILE A 31 20.82 -64.97 25.68
C ILE A 31 21.62 -63.68 25.48
N ILE A 32 22.80 -63.56 26.08
CA ILE A 32 23.70 -62.42 25.93
C ILE A 32 24.16 -62.31 24.48
N LEU A 33 24.54 -63.40 23.82
CA LEU A 33 24.92 -63.39 22.40
C LEU A 33 23.76 -62.93 21.54
N VAL A 34 22.54 -63.44 21.76
CA VAL A 34 21.35 -62.99 21.04
C VAL A 34 21.07 -61.51 21.32
N SER A 35 21.13 -61.05 22.57
CA SER A 35 20.95 -59.63 22.92
C SER A 35 22.04 -58.73 22.34
N THR A 36 23.30 -59.17 22.31
CA THR A 36 24.41 -58.44 21.68
C THR A 36 24.26 -58.40 20.17
N LEU A 37 23.87 -59.50 19.53
CA LEU A 37 23.59 -59.53 18.08
C LEU A 37 22.39 -58.65 17.73
N LEU A 38 21.34 -58.65 18.57
CA LEU A 38 20.21 -57.73 18.42
C LEU A 38 20.64 -56.27 18.62
N LEU A 39 21.51 -55.98 19.59
CA LEU A 39 22.05 -54.63 19.81
C LEU A 39 22.89 -54.18 18.61
N ILE A 40 23.77 -55.04 18.08
CA ILE A 40 24.59 -54.76 16.88
C ILE A 40 23.69 -54.58 15.66
N ALA A 41 22.68 -55.43 15.47
CA ALA A 41 21.72 -55.30 14.39
C ALA A 41 20.91 -54.01 14.52
N SER A 42 20.48 -53.64 15.73
CA SER A 42 19.76 -52.39 15.99
C SER A 42 20.64 -51.15 15.80
N ALA A 43 21.92 -51.21 16.19
CA ALA A 43 22.89 -50.15 15.96
C ALA A 43 23.22 -50.01 14.46
N GLY A 44 23.40 -51.14 13.77
CA GLY A 44 23.58 -51.17 12.32
C GLY A 44 22.36 -50.62 11.58
N TRP A 45 21.15 -50.98 12.02
CA TRP A 45 19.91 -50.42 11.51
C TRP A 45 19.79 -48.92 11.79
N ALA A 46 20.10 -48.47 13.01
CA ALA A 46 20.05 -47.04 13.36
C ALA A 46 21.05 -46.22 12.53
N LEU A 47 22.27 -46.71 12.31
CA LEU A 47 23.25 -46.07 11.45
C LEU A 47 22.83 -46.06 9.97
N TYR A 48 22.19 -47.14 9.51
CA TYR A 48 21.64 -47.22 8.16
C TYR A 48 20.45 -46.26 7.97
N ASP A 49 19.52 -46.22 8.93
CA ASP A 49 18.38 -45.31 8.96
C ASP A 49 18.83 -43.85 8.99
N GLU A 50 19.80 -43.51 9.85
CA GLU A 50 20.37 -42.17 9.94
C GLU A 50 21.16 -41.76 8.68
N GLY A 51 21.85 -42.71 8.06
CA GLY A 51 22.65 -42.48 6.85
C GLY A 51 21.81 -42.27 5.59
N PHE A 52 20.70 -43.00 5.44
CA PHE A 52 19.93 -43.08 4.19
C PHE A 52 18.51 -42.50 4.28
N TYR A 53 17.78 -42.69 5.39
CA TYR A 53 16.38 -42.27 5.48
C TYR A 53 16.18 -40.94 6.22
N GLN A 54 16.97 -40.66 7.25
CA GLN A 54 16.80 -39.43 8.04
C GLN A 54 17.49 -38.21 7.41
N ARG A 55 18.37 -38.38 6.41
CA ARG A 55 19.16 -37.29 5.80
C ARG A 55 18.97 -37.13 4.27
N PRO A 56 17.74 -37.13 3.73
CA PRO A 56 17.50 -37.14 2.28
C PRO A 56 17.98 -35.85 1.57
N TRP A 57 18.12 -34.73 2.29
CA TRP A 57 18.63 -33.48 1.72
C TRP A 57 20.08 -33.56 1.23
N ARG A 58 20.88 -34.51 1.70
CA ARG A 58 22.28 -34.65 1.27
C ARG A 58 22.41 -35.01 -0.20
N ASP A 59 21.51 -35.83 -0.72
CA ASP A 59 21.46 -36.15 -2.15
C ASP A 59 21.11 -34.90 -2.97
N MET A 60 20.16 -34.11 -2.48
CA MET A 60 19.79 -32.85 -3.11
C MET A 60 20.95 -31.85 -3.14
N GLN A 61 21.68 -31.71 -2.04
CA GLN A 61 22.89 -30.87 -1.96
C GLN A 61 23.99 -31.33 -2.93
N ARG A 62 24.23 -32.64 -3.04
CA ARG A 62 25.19 -33.19 -4.02
C ARG A 62 24.79 -32.84 -5.45
N GLU A 63 23.50 -32.95 -5.75
CA GLU A 63 23.00 -32.64 -7.08
C GLU A 63 23.06 -31.12 -7.38
N PHE A 64 22.79 -30.27 -6.38
CA PHE A 64 23.03 -28.83 -6.49
C PHE A 64 24.49 -28.52 -6.81
N VAL A 65 25.43 -29.06 -6.02
CA VAL A 65 26.87 -28.84 -6.22
C VAL A 65 27.28 -29.21 -7.64
N LYS A 66 26.88 -30.40 -8.11
CA LYS A 66 27.17 -30.88 -9.45
C LYS A 66 26.61 -29.95 -10.54
N ARG A 67 25.33 -29.59 -10.47
CA ARG A 67 24.65 -28.80 -11.50
C ARG A 67 25.08 -27.35 -11.49
N TYR A 68 25.25 -26.75 -10.30
CA TYR A 68 25.67 -25.37 -10.15
C TYR A 68 27.11 -25.19 -10.64
N THR A 69 27.99 -26.13 -10.33
CA THR A 69 29.35 -26.16 -10.90
C THR A 69 29.33 -26.25 -12.43
N ALA A 70 28.46 -27.09 -13.02
CA ALA A 70 28.32 -27.18 -14.48
C ALA A 70 27.84 -25.86 -15.08
N TYR A 71 26.90 -25.19 -14.43
CA TYR A 71 26.45 -23.84 -14.79
C TYR A 71 27.57 -22.81 -14.69
N LEU A 72 28.26 -22.71 -13.55
CA LEU A 72 29.39 -21.81 -13.34
C LEU A 72 30.49 -22.01 -14.40
N LYS A 73 30.83 -23.27 -14.73
CA LYS A 73 31.80 -23.60 -15.79
C LYS A 73 31.32 -23.18 -17.18
N SER A 74 30.00 -23.17 -17.44
CA SER A 74 29.42 -22.71 -18.70
C SER A 74 29.57 -21.20 -18.87
N ILE A 75 29.21 -20.41 -17.84
CA ILE A 75 29.30 -18.94 -17.89
C ILE A 75 30.73 -18.41 -17.73
N ARG A 76 31.65 -19.20 -17.13
CA ARG A 76 33.08 -18.86 -16.98
C ARG A 76 33.73 -18.49 -18.31
N LYS A 77 33.34 -19.15 -19.40
CA LYS A 77 33.91 -18.90 -20.75
C LYS A 77 33.53 -17.54 -21.31
N ASP A 78 32.38 -17.01 -20.92
CA ASP A 78 31.83 -15.76 -21.43
C ASP A 78 32.21 -14.56 -20.54
N ALA A 79 32.39 -14.77 -19.23
CA ALA A 79 32.78 -13.74 -18.27
C ALA A 79 34.15 -13.09 -18.56
N GLY A 80 35.10 -13.84 -19.11
CA GLY A 80 36.43 -13.32 -19.45
C GLY A 80 36.42 -12.29 -20.58
N LYS A 81 35.44 -12.34 -21.49
CA LYS A 81 35.34 -11.39 -22.62
C LYS A 81 34.79 -10.04 -22.17
N SER A 82 33.73 -10.05 -21.37
CA SER A 82 33.11 -8.83 -20.84
C SER A 82 34.02 -8.07 -19.86
N GLU A 83 34.83 -8.79 -19.07
CA GLU A 83 35.78 -8.16 -18.15
C GLU A 83 36.97 -7.55 -18.91
N ALA A 84 37.48 -8.24 -19.95
CA ALA A 84 38.57 -7.73 -20.77
C ALA A 84 38.19 -6.45 -21.53
N GLU A 85 36.99 -6.40 -22.12
CA GLU A 85 36.47 -5.22 -22.84
C GLU A 85 36.38 -3.98 -21.94
N ILE A 86 35.90 -4.13 -20.70
CA ILE A 86 35.82 -3.01 -19.75
C ILE A 86 37.19 -2.62 -19.20
N LYS A 87 38.13 -3.58 -19.06
CA LYS A 87 39.50 -3.29 -18.63
C LYS A 87 40.33 -2.55 -19.68
N GLU A 88 39.93 -2.63 -20.94
CA GLU A 88 40.53 -1.88 -22.05
C GLU A 88 39.98 -0.45 -22.18
N THR A 89 38.97 -0.06 -21.39
CA THR A 89 38.45 1.32 -21.47
C THR A 89 39.43 2.33 -20.86
N PRO A 90 39.55 3.54 -21.44
CA PRO A 90 40.42 4.58 -20.91
C PRO A 90 40.11 4.94 -19.45
N GLU A 91 38.82 4.98 -19.07
CA GLU A 91 38.42 5.29 -17.70
C GLU A 91 38.82 4.20 -16.70
N TYR A 92 38.76 2.91 -17.07
CA TYR A 92 39.21 1.84 -16.17
C TYR A 92 40.74 1.85 -16.00
N GLN A 93 41.49 2.06 -17.09
CA GLN A 93 42.95 2.12 -17.03
C GLN A 93 43.43 3.26 -16.13
N GLN A 94 42.80 4.43 -16.22
CA GLN A 94 43.09 5.54 -15.33
C GLN A 94 42.81 5.18 -13.86
N LEU A 95 41.64 4.61 -13.55
CA LEU A 95 41.29 4.20 -12.19
C LEU A 95 42.21 3.09 -11.64
N ASP A 96 42.70 2.20 -12.50
CA ASP A 96 43.64 1.14 -12.10
C ASP A 96 45.06 1.67 -11.85
N GLU A 97 45.54 2.61 -12.66
CA GLU A 97 46.81 3.32 -12.43
C GLU A 97 46.76 4.14 -11.14
N GLU A 98 45.67 4.87 -10.90
CA GLU A 98 45.46 5.63 -9.65
C GLU A 98 45.43 4.70 -8.42
N ALA A 99 44.72 3.57 -8.50
CA ALA A 99 44.65 2.61 -7.40
C ALA A 99 46.01 1.93 -7.12
N LYS A 100 46.79 1.60 -8.16
CA LYS A 100 48.15 1.03 -8.00
C LYS A 100 49.12 2.04 -7.41
N ALA A 101 49.11 3.28 -7.91
CA ALA A 101 49.96 4.35 -7.41
C ALA A 101 49.66 4.72 -5.95
N ALA A 102 48.38 4.72 -5.55
CA ALA A 102 47.96 4.91 -4.17
C ALA A 102 48.51 3.81 -3.25
N LEU A 103 48.41 2.54 -3.65
CA LEU A 103 48.87 1.41 -2.86
C LEU A 103 50.41 1.35 -2.74
N ASP A 104 51.14 1.61 -3.82
CA ASP A 104 52.61 1.56 -3.82
C ASP A 104 53.24 2.62 -2.89
N LYS A 105 52.60 3.79 -2.72
CA LYS A 105 53.07 4.85 -1.80
C LYS A 105 53.14 4.41 -0.34
N VAL A 106 52.21 3.55 0.09
CA VAL A 106 52.10 3.12 1.50
C VAL A 106 52.62 1.72 1.74
N ARG A 107 53.07 1.02 0.70
CA ARG A 107 53.41 -0.41 0.71
C ARG A 107 54.42 -0.79 1.80
N ASP A 108 55.51 -0.03 1.91
CA ASP A 108 56.60 -0.36 2.83
C ASP A 108 56.22 -0.07 4.30
N GLU A 109 55.42 0.97 4.53
CA GLU A 109 54.89 1.32 5.85
C GLU A 109 53.84 0.31 6.32
N VAL A 110 52.92 -0.10 5.45
CA VAL A 110 51.94 -1.15 5.74
C VAL A 110 52.64 -2.47 6.04
N ALA A 111 53.67 -2.85 5.28
CA ALA A 111 54.46 -4.04 5.54
C ALA A 111 55.19 -3.98 6.90
N ALA A 112 55.65 -2.80 7.32
CA ALA A 112 56.24 -2.61 8.65
C ALA A 112 55.21 -2.76 9.78
N LYS A 113 54.00 -2.20 9.60
CA LYS A 113 52.89 -2.35 10.55
C LYS A 113 52.42 -3.80 10.63
N ASP A 114 52.38 -4.53 9.51
CA ASP A 114 52.02 -5.96 9.48
C ASP A 114 53.03 -6.82 10.25
N ARG A 115 54.33 -6.56 10.10
CA ARG A 115 55.35 -7.21 10.92
C ARG A 115 55.14 -6.93 12.42
N ARG A 116 54.77 -5.70 12.80
CA ARG A 116 54.49 -5.34 14.20
C ARG A 116 53.22 -6.00 14.72
N VAL A 117 52.14 -6.05 13.94
CA VAL A 117 50.89 -6.73 14.30
C VAL A 117 51.14 -8.23 14.49
N ALA A 118 51.94 -8.86 13.63
CA ALA A 118 52.30 -10.27 13.77
C ALA A 118 53.09 -10.56 15.07
N GLN A 119 54.01 -9.67 15.44
CA GLN A 119 54.74 -9.75 16.71
C GLN A 119 53.80 -9.60 17.92
N ILE A 120 52.91 -8.61 17.90
CA ILE A 120 51.93 -8.40 18.99
C ILE A 120 50.97 -9.60 19.08
N GLN A 121 50.51 -10.11 17.94
CA GLN A 121 49.63 -11.28 17.88
C GLN A 121 50.27 -12.51 18.49
N SER A 122 51.55 -12.77 18.19
CA SER A 122 52.29 -13.90 18.76
C SER A 122 52.39 -13.82 20.30
N LYS A 123 52.56 -12.61 20.86
CA LYS A 123 52.51 -12.38 22.32
C LYS A 123 51.08 -12.56 22.87
N LEU A 124 50.07 -12.08 22.14
CA LEU A 124 48.65 -12.22 22.48
C LEU A 124 48.22 -13.68 22.53
N ASP A 125 48.62 -14.50 21.55
CA ASP A 125 48.32 -15.93 21.50
C ASP A 125 48.89 -16.66 22.72
N ALA A 126 50.12 -16.33 23.12
CA ALA A 126 50.76 -16.91 24.30
C ALA A 126 50.05 -16.56 25.63
N VAL A 127 49.43 -15.37 25.74
CA VAL A 127 48.72 -14.91 26.96
C VAL A 127 47.24 -15.30 26.96
N THR A 128 46.63 -15.46 25.78
CA THR A 128 45.17 -15.63 25.62
C THR A 128 44.65 -16.86 26.35
N GLU A 129 45.26 -18.02 26.11
CA GLU A 129 44.80 -19.27 26.72
C GLU A 129 44.97 -19.27 28.25
N PRO A 130 46.14 -18.90 28.83
CA PRO A 130 46.29 -18.74 30.28
C PRO A 130 45.27 -17.77 30.91
N PHE A 131 45.04 -16.62 30.27
CA PHE A 131 44.08 -15.62 30.73
C PHE A 131 42.63 -16.12 30.67
N GLN A 132 42.20 -16.69 29.54
CA GLN A 132 40.82 -17.19 29.37
C GLN A 132 40.53 -18.36 30.31
N ASN A 133 41.48 -19.26 30.50
CA ASN A 133 41.33 -20.38 31.43
C ASN A 133 41.20 -19.90 32.89
N GLN A 134 42.00 -18.92 33.33
CA GLN A 134 41.84 -18.35 34.66
C GLN A 134 40.56 -17.55 34.81
N ARG A 135 40.20 -16.74 33.80
CA ARG A 135 38.95 -15.98 33.78
C ARG A 135 37.73 -16.90 33.87
N GLY A 136 37.71 -18.00 33.12
CA GLY A 136 36.62 -18.98 33.15
C GLY A 136 36.44 -19.59 34.54
N ARG A 137 37.55 -19.96 35.21
CA ARG A 137 37.51 -20.49 36.59
C ARG A 137 37.02 -19.44 37.60
N ILE A 138 37.49 -18.20 37.48
CA ILE A 138 37.04 -17.08 38.31
C ILE A 138 35.55 -16.83 38.11
N VAL A 139 35.05 -16.79 36.87
CA VAL A 139 33.62 -16.58 36.55
C VAL A 139 32.75 -17.67 37.17
N VAL A 140 33.15 -18.94 37.09
CA VAL A 140 32.41 -20.05 37.73
C VAL A 140 32.36 -19.89 39.26
N ILE A 141 33.47 -19.48 39.89
CA ILE A 141 33.51 -19.24 41.34
C ILE A 141 32.64 -18.03 41.70
N THR A 142 32.68 -16.95 40.92
CA THR A 142 31.86 -15.75 41.10
C THR A 142 30.37 -16.07 40.96
N TYR A 143 29.96 -16.83 39.94
CA TYR A 143 28.57 -17.27 39.79
C TYR A 143 28.10 -18.11 40.99
N LYS A 144 28.95 -19.02 41.48
CA LYS A 144 28.66 -19.81 42.68
C LYS A 144 28.57 -18.94 43.94
N LEU A 145 29.36 -17.87 44.03
CA LEU A 145 29.29 -16.89 45.11
C LEU A 145 27.98 -16.07 45.06
N GLU A 146 27.58 -15.59 43.87
CA GLU A 146 26.36 -14.79 43.65
C GLU A 146 25.08 -15.59 43.88
N THR A 147 25.10 -16.89 43.54
CA THR A 147 23.96 -17.80 43.74
C THR A 147 23.91 -18.40 45.15
N SER A 148 24.93 -18.18 45.99
CA SER A 148 24.97 -18.69 47.36
C SER A 148 24.11 -17.83 48.30
N PRO A 149 23.38 -18.45 49.26
CA PRO A 149 22.62 -17.70 50.26
C PRO A 149 23.51 -16.78 51.11
N LYS A 150 23.10 -15.52 51.28
CA LYS A 150 23.82 -14.51 52.09
C LYS A 150 23.97 -14.97 53.55
N GLY A 151 25.17 -14.84 54.11
CA GLY A 151 25.57 -15.25 55.46
C GLY A 151 26.01 -16.72 55.58
N SER A 152 25.95 -17.51 54.51
CA SER A 152 26.23 -18.96 54.56
C SER A 152 27.73 -19.30 54.60
N PHE A 153 28.03 -20.54 55.03
CA PHE A 153 29.39 -21.10 54.93
C PHE A 153 29.90 -21.08 53.49
N TRP A 154 29.04 -21.40 52.52
CA TRP A 154 29.39 -21.44 51.10
C TRP A 154 29.76 -20.06 50.54
N GLU A 155 29.10 -18.99 50.98
CA GLU A 155 29.50 -17.61 50.62
C GLU A 155 30.93 -17.29 51.12
N ARG A 156 31.25 -17.62 52.38
CA ARG A 156 32.61 -17.42 52.92
C ARG A 156 33.65 -18.27 52.19
N TYR A 157 33.32 -19.53 51.90
CA TYR A 157 34.18 -20.45 51.17
C TYR A 157 34.47 -19.96 49.74
N TYR A 158 33.44 -19.62 48.96
CA TYR A 158 33.63 -19.13 47.59
C TYR A 158 34.31 -17.76 47.54
N LYS A 159 34.10 -16.90 48.55
CA LYS A 159 34.83 -15.63 48.68
C LYS A 159 36.33 -15.86 48.91
N SER A 160 36.71 -16.78 49.79
CA SER A 160 38.12 -17.15 50.01
C SER A 160 38.72 -17.85 48.79
N ALA A 161 37.98 -18.74 48.13
CA ALA A 161 38.40 -19.42 46.92
C ALA A 161 38.62 -18.45 45.75
N LEU A 162 37.77 -17.43 45.60
CA LEU A 162 37.91 -16.37 44.59
C LEU A 162 39.22 -15.58 44.79
N GLU A 163 39.49 -15.14 46.02
CA GLU A 163 40.71 -14.41 46.37
C GLU A 163 41.97 -15.26 46.17
N SER A 164 41.93 -16.53 46.58
CA SER A 164 43.02 -17.46 46.34
C SER A 164 43.26 -17.69 44.85
N LYS A 165 42.20 -17.77 44.04
CA LYS A 165 42.32 -18.02 42.60
C LYS A 165 42.86 -16.81 41.84
N LYS A 166 42.49 -15.59 42.24
CA LYS A 166 43.05 -14.36 41.66
C LYS A 166 44.55 -14.21 41.90
N LYS A 167 45.06 -14.69 43.04
CA LYS A 167 46.50 -14.65 43.41
C LYS A 167 47.31 -15.85 42.91
N GLU A 168 46.68 -16.84 42.28
CA GLU A 168 47.37 -18.00 41.73
C GLU A 168 48.24 -17.59 40.55
N GLN A 169 49.54 -17.89 40.61
CA GLN A 169 50.47 -17.56 39.55
C GLN A 169 50.45 -18.64 38.46
N VAL A 170 50.20 -18.22 37.22
CA VAL A 170 50.27 -19.05 36.02
C VAL A 170 51.55 -18.73 35.26
N THR A 171 52.19 -19.76 34.72
CA THR A 171 53.39 -19.61 33.91
C THR A 171 52.99 -19.32 32.46
N VAL A 172 53.53 -18.25 31.89
CA VAL A 172 53.32 -17.81 30.51
C VAL A 172 54.67 -17.76 29.80
N ASP A 173 54.77 -18.41 28.65
CA ASP A 173 55.98 -18.41 27.83
C ASP A 173 55.83 -17.34 26.72
N LEU A 174 56.37 -16.15 26.95
CA LEU A 174 56.25 -15.01 26.03
C LEU A 174 57.39 -14.99 24.99
N PRO A 175 57.11 -14.80 23.70
CA PRO A 175 58.16 -14.64 22.68
C PRO A 175 58.91 -13.31 22.81
N ALA A 176 60.25 -13.33 22.81
CA ALA A 176 61.10 -12.14 22.84
C ALA A 176 61.15 -11.39 21.50
N GLU A 177 61.47 -10.09 21.51
CA GLU A 177 61.40 -9.21 20.32
C GLU A 177 62.47 -9.49 19.25
N GLU A 178 63.62 -10.07 19.61
CA GLU A 178 64.64 -10.52 18.65
C GLU A 178 65.25 -11.87 19.09
N GLY A 179 65.30 -12.84 18.16
CA GLY A 179 66.12 -14.05 18.33
C GLY A 179 65.47 -15.29 18.95
N GLY A 180 64.17 -15.54 18.73
CA GLY A 180 63.55 -16.88 18.84
C GLY A 180 63.54 -17.54 20.23
N LYS A 181 63.94 -16.85 21.30
CA LYS A 181 63.91 -17.38 22.68
C LYS A 181 62.64 -16.91 23.40
N THR A 182 61.91 -17.85 23.99
CA THR A 182 60.74 -17.59 24.84
C THR A 182 61.18 -17.23 26.26
N ALA A 183 60.70 -16.10 26.80
CA ALA A 183 60.88 -15.68 28.17
C ALA A 183 59.74 -16.22 29.03
N ARG A 184 60.06 -17.11 29.97
CA ARG A 184 59.10 -17.70 30.91
C ARG A 184 58.82 -16.71 32.05
N GLN A 185 57.57 -16.26 32.17
CA GLN A 185 57.13 -15.34 33.22
C GLN A 185 56.02 -15.98 34.05
N LYS A 186 55.96 -15.65 35.35
CA LYS A 186 54.84 -16.05 36.23
C LYS A 186 53.97 -14.83 36.47
N MET A 187 52.70 -14.94 36.12
CA MET A 187 51.72 -13.85 36.20
C MET A 187 50.50 -14.29 37.00
N ASP A 188 49.98 -13.43 37.87
CA ASP A 188 48.67 -13.59 38.48
C ASP A 188 47.55 -13.11 37.55
N PHE A 189 46.28 -13.21 37.98
CA PHE A 189 45.15 -12.85 37.12
C PHE A 189 45.15 -11.35 36.73
N ALA A 190 45.53 -10.46 37.64
CA ALA A 190 45.56 -9.02 37.36
C ALA A 190 46.65 -8.68 36.34
N GLN A 191 47.82 -9.31 36.45
CA GLN A 191 48.92 -9.15 35.51
C GLN A 191 48.61 -9.75 34.13
N LEU A 192 47.90 -10.90 34.08
CA LEU A 192 47.41 -11.49 32.83
C LEU A 192 46.37 -10.60 32.14
N GLU A 193 45.46 -10.01 32.91
CA GLU A 193 44.44 -9.09 32.41
C GLU A 193 45.07 -7.82 31.83
N GLU A 194 46.03 -7.21 32.56
CA GLU A 194 46.76 -6.04 32.09
C GLU A 194 47.58 -6.34 30.83
N ALA A 195 48.30 -7.46 30.78
CA ALA A 195 49.06 -7.86 29.60
C ALA A 195 48.16 -8.15 28.40
N PHE A 196 47.04 -8.86 28.59
CA PHE A 196 46.09 -9.16 27.52
C PHE A 196 45.43 -7.89 26.99
N ASN A 197 44.95 -7.02 27.88
CA ASN A 197 44.29 -5.78 27.48
C ASN A 197 45.27 -4.79 26.84
N GLY A 198 46.47 -4.63 27.40
CA GLY A 198 47.51 -3.77 26.85
C GLY A 198 47.96 -4.20 25.44
N LEU A 199 48.19 -5.50 25.22
CA LEU A 199 48.53 -6.02 23.89
C LEU A 199 47.38 -5.86 22.88
N ARG A 200 46.11 -5.99 23.33
CA ARG A 200 44.95 -5.73 22.47
C ARG A 200 44.84 -4.26 22.10
N GLU A 201 45.09 -3.36 23.05
CA GLU A 201 45.05 -1.91 22.83
C GLU A 201 46.19 -1.48 21.89
N GLU A 202 47.41 -1.98 22.10
CA GLU A 202 48.54 -1.74 21.20
C GLU A 202 48.24 -2.27 19.79
N LYS A 203 47.70 -3.49 19.67
CA LYS A 203 47.27 -4.05 18.38
C LYS A 203 46.20 -3.19 17.72
N ALA A 204 45.21 -2.72 18.48
CA ALA A 204 44.14 -1.88 17.98
C ALA A 204 44.68 -0.53 17.48
N LYS A 205 45.61 0.08 18.21
CA LYS A 205 46.29 1.32 17.80
C LYS A 205 47.07 1.13 16.49
N VAL A 206 47.89 0.09 16.40
CA VAL A 206 48.68 -0.21 15.19
C VAL A 206 47.78 -0.53 13.99
N LEU A 207 46.66 -1.24 14.21
CA LEU A 207 45.66 -1.49 13.18
C LEU A 207 44.90 -0.23 12.76
N GLY A 208 44.64 0.70 13.70
CA GLY A 208 44.04 2.01 13.41
C GLY A 208 44.96 2.89 12.55
N GLU A 209 46.26 2.94 12.90
CA GLU A 209 47.28 3.62 12.09
C GLU A 209 47.40 2.99 10.69
N LYS A 210 47.37 1.65 10.59
CA LYS A 210 47.33 0.94 9.31
C LYS A 210 46.06 1.27 8.50
N ALA A 211 44.90 1.36 9.16
CA ALA A 211 43.64 1.67 8.50
C ALA A 211 43.64 3.10 7.92
N GLU A 212 44.22 4.07 8.64
CA GLU A 212 44.32 5.45 8.14
C GLU A 212 45.29 5.54 6.95
N LEU A 213 46.40 4.80 6.96
CA LEU A 213 47.31 4.67 5.81
C LEU A 213 46.64 4.02 4.59
N LEU A 214 45.70 3.08 4.81
CA LEU A 214 45.01 2.36 3.74
C LEU A 214 43.75 3.04 3.22
N LYS A 215 43.32 4.16 3.82
CA LYS A 215 42.06 4.84 3.49
C LYS A 215 42.00 5.28 2.03
N GLU A 216 43.00 6.02 1.57
CA GLU A 216 43.08 6.49 0.18
C GLU A 216 43.28 5.34 -0.82
N PRO A 217 44.20 4.37 -0.61
CA PRO A 217 44.29 3.17 -1.45
C PRO A 217 42.99 2.36 -1.53
N THR A 218 42.25 2.24 -0.42
CA THR A 218 40.99 1.47 -0.36
C THR A 218 39.88 2.20 -1.11
N ASP A 219 39.77 3.52 -0.97
CA ASP A 219 38.80 4.33 -1.69
C ASP A 219 39.07 4.33 -3.20
N SER A 220 40.33 4.42 -3.61
CA SER A 220 40.75 4.34 -5.01
C SER A 220 40.53 2.94 -5.60
N ALA A 221 40.82 1.87 -4.85
CA ALA A 221 40.50 0.50 -5.24
C ALA A 221 38.98 0.26 -5.36
N LYS A 222 38.19 0.82 -4.44
CA LYS A 222 36.73 0.72 -4.45
C LYS A 222 36.12 1.43 -5.65
N LYS A 223 36.59 2.61 -6.03
CA LYS A 223 36.14 3.30 -7.25
C LYS A 223 36.39 2.47 -8.51
N ARG A 224 37.57 1.86 -8.62
CA ARG A 224 37.91 0.93 -9.71
C ARG A 224 36.99 -0.30 -9.72
N GLU A 225 36.75 -0.89 -8.56
CA GLU A 225 35.90 -2.09 -8.42
C GLU A 225 34.42 -1.79 -8.67
N ASP A 226 33.90 -0.66 -8.20
CA ASP A 226 32.54 -0.21 -8.46
C ASP A 226 32.33 0.11 -9.95
N TYR A 227 33.34 0.70 -10.62
CA TYR A 227 33.31 0.89 -12.07
C TYR A 227 33.22 -0.44 -12.81
N LEU A 228 34.08 -1.42 -12.47
CA LEU A 228 34.03 -2.76 -13.08
C LEU A 228 32.68 -3.46 -12.80
N LYS A 229 32.18 -3.36 -11.56
CA LYS A 229 30.92 -3.98 -11.14
C LYS A 229 29.70 -3.39 -11.85
N ASN A 230 29.69 -2.09 -12.10
CA ASN A 230 28.54 -1.42 -12.73
C ASN A 230 28.54 -1.54 -14.26
N HIS A 231 29.67 -1.91 -14.88
CA HIS A 231 29.82 -1.97 -16.33
C HIS A 231 30.00 -3.40 -16.89
N VAL A 232 30.23 -4.40 -16.04
CA VAL A 232 30.28 -5.82 -16.46
C VAL A 232 28.93 -6.49 -16.19
N SER A 233 28.35 -7.15 -17.20
CA SER A 233 27.04 -7.82 -17.14
C SER A 233 27.06 -9.21 -16.49
N LEU A 234 28.25 -9.77 -16.27
CA LEU A 234 28.51 -11.06 -15.61
C LEU A 234 29.48 -10.88 -14.43
N LEU A 235 29.50 -11.82 -13.49
CA LEU A 235 30.53 -11.80 -12.43
C LEU A 235 31.93 -11.91 -13.04
N PRO A 236 32.94 -11.20 -12.49
CA PRO A 236 34.34 -11.35 -12.90
C PRO A 236 34.78 -12.81 -12.88
N GLN A 237 35.70 -13.18 -13.79
CA GLN A 237 36.12 -14.58 -13.93
C GLN A 237 36.70 -15.14 -12.62
N ARG A 238 37.43 -14.30 -11.87
CA ARG A 238 37.97 -14.65 -10.54
C ARG A 238 36.87 -14.98 -9.54
N SER A 239 35.77 -14.23 -9.54
CA SER A 239 34.63 -14.47 -8.66
C SER A 239 33.92 -15.78 -9.00
N ILE A 240 33.81 -16.11 -10.29
CA ILE A 240 33.27 -17.41 -10.74
C ILE A 240 34.19 -18.55 -10.31
N ASP A 241 35.51 -18.40 -10.45
CA ASP A 241 36.49 -19.40 -10.01
C ASP A 241 36.46 -19.63 -8.50
N ASP A 242 36.26 -18.56 -7.72
CA ASP A 242 36.07 -18.63 -6.27
C ASP A 242 34.76 -19.35 -5.91
N LEU A 243 33.66 -19.09 -6.63
CA LEU A 243 32.39 -19.80 -6.46
C LEU A 243 32.53 -21.29 -6.80
N ILE A 244 33.21 -21.64 -7.90
CA ILE A 244 33.49 -23.04 -8.27
C ILE A 244 34.30 -23.71 -7.16
N ARG A 245 35.38 -23.08 -6.68
CA ARG A 245 36.22 -23.62 -5.60
C ARG A 245 35.41 -23.81 -4.32
N LYS A 246 34.59 -22.84 -3.93
CA LYS A 246 33.73 -22.94 -2.74
C LYS A 246 32.72 -24.07 -2.88
N ASN A 247 32.10 -24.21 -4.06
CA ASN A 247 31.05 -25.20 -4.31
C ASN A 247 31.60 -26.63 -4.46
N GLU A 248 32.76 -26.84 -5.09
CA GLU A 248 33.37 -28.18 -5.22
C GLU A 248 34.16 -28.61 -3.97
N ASN A 249 34.96 -27.71 -3.37
CA ASN A 249 35.97 -28.09 -2.38
C ASN A 249 35.62 -27.70 -0.95
N SER A 250 34.62 -26.84 -0.74
CA SER A 250 34.32 -26.27 0.59
C SER A 250 32.82 -26.17 0.88
N PHE A 251 31.98 -26.91 0.14
CA PHE A 251 30.55 -26.93 0.37
C PHE A 251 30.24 -27.68 1.67
N ASP A 252 29.49 -27.04 2.56
CA ASP A 252 29.10 -27.63 3.84
C ASP A 252 27.87 -28.54 3.63
N TYR A 253 28.01 -29.85 3.83
CA TYR A 253 26.91 -30.83 3.73
C TYR A 253 26.19 -31.08 5.06
N THR A 254 26.48 -30.27 6.09
CA THR A 254 25.79 -30.31 7.36
C THR A 254 24.48 -29.53 7.29
N ILE A 255 23.53 -29.87 8.16
CA ILE A 255 22.29 -29.12 8.30
C ILE A 255 22.54 -27.72 8.89
N LEU A 256 23.57 -27.58 9.73
CA LEU A 256 23.89 -26.33 10.42
C LEU A 256 24.45 -25.27 9.48
N GLY A 257 25.18 -25.67 8.44
CA GLY A 257 25.70 -24.75 7.41
C GLY A 257 24.62 -24.03 6.59
N HIS A 258 23.39 -24.55 6.59
CA HIS A 258 22.25 -24.01 5.83
C HIS A 258 21.02 -23.76 6.71
N GLN A 259 21.19 -23.72 8.02
CA GLN A 259 20.13 -23.43 8.98
C GLN A 259 20.16 -21.95 9.34
N LEU A 260 19.03 -21.27 9.17
CA LEU A 260 18.79 -19.92 9.65
C LEU A 260 18.27 -20.02 11.09
N ASN A 261 19.00 -19.40 12.01
CA ASN A 261 18.62 -19.31 13.41
C ASN A 261 18.30 -17.86 13.75
N VAL A 262 17.02 -17.55 13.90
CA VAL A 262 16.59 -16.26 14.41
C VAL A 262 16.54 -16.37 15.94
N ASN A 263 17.73 -16.29 16.56
CA ASN A 263 17.95 -16.58 17.98
C ASN A 263 17.05 -15.76 18.92
N ASP A 264 16.75 -14.52 18.55
CA ASP A 264 15.93 -13.61 19.36
C ASP A 264 14.47 -14.10 19.53
N TYR A 265 14.02 -15.02 18.66
CA TYR A 265 12.63 -15.50 18.62
C TYR A 265 12.51 -17.03 18.60
N ALA A 266 13.62 -17.75 18.80
CA ALA A 266 13.68 -19.23 18.73
C ALA A 266 13.11 -19.82 17.43
N ILE A 267 13.14 -19.07 16.33
CA ILE A 267 12.72 -19.54 15.00
C ILE A 267 13.91 -20.24 14.35
N VAL A 268 13.68 -21.47 13.90
CA VAL A 268 14.64 -22.28 13.15
C VAL A 268 14.06 -22.57 11.78
N ASP A 269 14.76 -22.10 10.75
CA ASP A 269 14.39 -22.30 9.35
C ASP A 269 15.52 -23.02 8.60
N ARG A 270 15.15 -24.03 7.82
CA ARG A 270 16.04 -24.93 7.09
C ARG A 270 15.64 -25.04 5.63
N CYS A 271 14.86 -24.09 5.10
CA CYS A 271 14.46 -24.11 3.69
C CYS A 271 15.67 -24.08 2.75
N GLU A 272 16.74 -23.37 3.14
CA GLU A 272 17.99 -23.29 2.38
C GLU A 272 18.78 -24.61 2.32
N VAL A 273 18.43 -25.60 3.14
CA VAL A 273 18.98 -26.96 3.03
C VAL A 273 18.63 -27.60 1.68
N CYS A 274 17.46 -27.24 1.13
CA CYS A 274 16.95 -27.73 -0.15
C CYS A 274 16.99 -26.64 -1.25
N HIS A 275 16.66 -25.40 -0.90
CA HIS A 275 16.57 -24.25 -1.80
C HIS A 275 17.88 -23.45 -1.91
N LEU A 276 18.97 -24.16 -2.19
CA LEU A 276 20.36 -23.66 -2.12
C LEU A 276 20.66 -22.49 -3.08
N GLY A 277 19.94 -22.39 -4.20
CA GLY A 277 20.14 -21.33 -5.19
C GLY A 277 19.55 -19.96 -4.80
N THR A 278 18.72 -19.92 -3.75
CA THR A 278 17.87 -18.76 -3.41
C THR A 278 18.67 -17.48 -3.21
N ARG A 279 19.77 -17.58 -2.45
CA ARG A 279 20.64 -16.45 -2.06
C ARG A 279 21.97 -16.40 -2.83
N GLU A 280 22.15 -17.24 -3.83
CA GLU A 280 23.33 -17.17 -4.70
C GLU A 280 23.39 -15.82 -5.42
N PRO A 281 24.59 -15.24 -5.65
CA PRO A 281 24.72 -13.90 -6.25
C PRO A 281 24.26 -13.87 -7.71
N LEU A 282 24.46 -14.97 -8.44
CA LEU A 282 24.03 -15.13 -9.83
C LEU A 282 22.52 -15.34 -9.93
N ASN A 283 21.87 -14.82 -10.96
CA ASN A 283 20.44 -15.08 -11.20
C ASN A 283 20.25 -16.44 -11.90
N ILE A 284 19.97 -17.47 -11.12
CA ILE A 284 19.87 -18.86 -11.57
C ILE A 284 18.43 -19.17 -11.98
N LYS A 285 18.22 -19.64 -13.22
CA LYS A 285 16.94 -20.14 -13.72
C LYS A 285 16.89 -21.66 -13.67
N ALA A 286 15.69 -22.24 -13.70
CA ALA A 286 15.52 -23.69 -13.68
C ALA A 286 16.23 -24.38 -14.87
N THR A 287 16.24 -23.75 -16.04
CA THR A 287 16.97 -24.27 -17.22
C THR A 287 18.48 -24.36 -17.00
N ASP A 288 19.04 -23.50 -16.16
CA ASP A 288 20.49 -23.48 -15.87
C ASP A 288 20.88 -24.66 -14.97
N MET A 289 19.92 -25.13 -14.17
CA MET A 289 20.04 -26.23 -13.21
C MET A 289 19.42 -27.53 -13.73
N ALA A 290 19.23 -27.66 -15.05
CA ALA A 290 18.67 -28.86 -15.64
C ALA A 290 19.62 -30.07 -15.51
N PRO A 291 19.09 -31.30 -15.34
CA PRO A 291 19.90 -32.50 -15.13
C PRO A 291 20.82 -32.83 -16.31
N ALA A 292 20.39 -32.49 -17.53
CA ALA A 292 21.16 -32.67 -18.77
C ALA A 292 22.15 -31.52 -19.06
N GLY A 293 22.30 -30.56 -18.13
CA GLY A 293 23.16 -29.39 -18.23
C GLY A 293 22.42 -28.08 -18.54
N PRO A 294 23.11 -26.93 -18.44
CA PRO A 294 22.50 -25.61 -18.58
C PRO A 294 21.80 -25.39 -19.93
N GLY A 295 20.63 -24.74 -19.90
CA GLY A 295 19.80 -24.45 -21.08
C GLY A 295 18.95 -25.63 -21.59
N LYS A 296 18.92 -26.76 -20.88
CA LYS A 296 18.12 -27.94 -21.22
C LYS A 296 16.80 -27.98 -20.44
N LYS A 297 16.00 -29.03 -20.68
CA LYS A 297 14.68 -29.21 -20.02
C LYS A 297 14.87 -29.39 -18.50
N PRO A 298 14.25 -28.53 -17.66
CA PRO A 298 14.37 -28.63 -16.21
C PRO A 298 13.54 -29.78 -15.63
N ASP A 299 13.96 -30.29 -14.47
CA ASP A 299 13.20 -31.19 -13.60
C ASP A 299 12.75 -30.45 -12.33
N ASN A 300 12.08 -31.16 -11.40
CA ASN A 300 11.58 -30.55 -10.16
C ASN A 300 12.72 -30.04 -9.25
N LEU A 301 13.88 -30.70 -9.24
CA LEU A 301 15.05 -30.24 -8.47
C LEU A 301 15.61 -28.95 -9.04
N ALA A 302 15.66 -28.82 -10.36
CA ALA A 302 16.10 -27.62 -11.03
C ALA A 302 15.24 -26.40 -10.65
N ALA A 303 13.93 -26.61 -10.42
CA ALA A 303 13.03 -25.57 -9.93
C ALA A 303 13.29 -25.17 -8.47
N ALA A 304 13.81 -26.07 -7.63
CA ALA A 304 14.17 -25.75 -6.25
C ALA A 304 15.51 -25.00 -6.13
N PHE A 305 16.40 -25.15 -7.12
CA PHE A 305 17.75 -24.57 -7.14
C PHE A 305 17.84 -23.18 -7.79
N VAL A 306 16.71 -22.55 -8.05
CA VAL A 306 16.66 -21.22 -8.67
C VAL A 306 16.97 -20.12 -7.66
N SER A 307 17.31 -18.95 -8.18
CA SER A 307 17.41 -17.74 -7.36
C SER A 307 16.05 -17.22 -6.93
N HIS A 308 16.04 -16.50 -5.81
CA HIS A 308 14.84 -15.78 -5.39
C HIS A 308 14.37 -14.84 -6.51
N PRO A 309 13.08 -14.88 -6.91
CA PRO A 309 12.57 -14.08 -8.03
C PRO A 309 12.71 -12.56 -7.83
N ARG A 310 12.74 -12.10 -6.57
CA ARG A 310 12.88 -10.69 -6.17
C ARG A 310 14.07 -10.55 -5.22
N LYS A 311 15.30 -10.49 -5.73
CA LYS A 311 16.50 -10.41 -4.87
C LYS A 311 16.58 -9.11 -4.08
N GLU A 312 15.98 -8.04 -4.60
CA GLU A 312 15.91 -6.75 -3.90
C GLU A 312 15.07 -6.87 -2.62
N LEU A 313 14.04 -7.73 -2.62
CA LEU A 313 13.22 -7.97 -1.43
C LEU A 313 14.05 -8.58 -0.29
N LEU A 314 15.00 -9.46 -0.59
CA LEU A 314 15.89 -10.07 0.42
C LEU A 314 16.88 -9.07 1.03
N GLN A 315 17.13 -7.94 0.35
CA GLN A 315 17.94 -6.86 0.91
C GLN A 315 17.16 -6.04 1.95
N ILE A 316 15.84 -5.93 1.76
CA ILE A 316 14.92 -5.23 2.68
C ILE A 316 14.51 -6.18 3.82
N HIS A 317 14.27 -7.45 3.50
CA HIS A 317 13.89 -8.52 4.42
C HIS A 317 14.97 -9.61 4.43
N ASN A 318 15.98 -9.46 5.29
CA ASN A 318 17.08 -10.43 5.38
C ASN A 318 16.57 -11.77 5.96
N PRO A 319 16.62 -12.90 5.23
CA PRO A 319 16.20 -14.21 5.73
C PRO A 319 16.89 -14.65 7.02
N GLU A 320 18.12 -14.18 7.31
CA GLU A 320 18.79 -14.47 8.58
C GLU A 320 18.07 -13.88 9.80
N LYS A 321 17.21 -12.88 9.59
CA LYS A 321 16.42 -12.23 10.65
C LYS A 321 14.96 -12.69 10.70
N PHE A 322 14.42 -13.20 9.60
CA PHE A 322 13.00 -13.56 9.50
C PHE A 322 12.76 -15.05 9.29
N GLY A 323 13.70 -15.78 8.70
CA GLY A 323 13.46 -17.09 8.09
C GLY A 323 12.68 -16.98 6.77
N CYS A 324 12.58 -18.09 6.05
CA CYS A 324 11.81 -18.19 4.82
C CYS A 324 10.31 -18.46 5.11
N SER A 325 10.03 -19.28 6.13
CA SER A 325 8.67 -19.68 6.50
C SER A 325 7.84 -18.52 7.03
N ALA A 326 8.47 -17.48 7.57
CA ALA A 326 7.81 -16.23 7.96
C ALA A 326 7.05 -15.58 6.79
N CYS A 327 7.61 -15.65 5.58
CA CYS A 327 6.99 -15.04 4.39
C CYS A 327 6.13 -16.03 3.61
N HIS A 328 6.52 -17.31 3.57
CA HIS A 328 5.89 -18.29 2.69
C HIS A 328 4.98 -19.30 3.42
N GLY A 329 4.99 -19.33 4.75
CA GLY A 329 4.40 -20.42 5.52
C GLY A 329 5.26 -21.70 5.49
N GLY A 330 4.64 -22.83 5.75
CA GLY A 330 5.30 -24.13 5.82
C GLY A 330 5.96 -24.43 7.16
N ASN A 331 6.69 -25.53 7.21
CA ASN A 331 7.41 -26.00 8.39
C ASN A 331 8.92 -25.87 8.17
N GLY A 332 9.46 -24.71 8.52
CA GLY A 332 10.89 -24.41 8.38
C GLY A 332 11.83 -25.38 9.10
N ARG A 333 11.36 -26.22 10.03
CA ARG A 333 12.21 -27.18 10.77
C ARG A 333 12.36 -28.53 10.08
N ALA A 334 11.39 -28.90 9.24
CA ALA A 334 11.31 -30.22 8.65
C ALA A 334 12.17 -30.34 7.37
N THR A 335 12.98 -31.39 7.29
CA THR A 335 13.90 -31.65 6.16
C THR A 335 13.78 -33.06 5.58
N THR A 336 12.88 -33.89 6.13
CA THR A 336 12.79 -35.32 5.78
C THR A 336 11.95 -35.59 4.54
N THR A 337 10.94 -34.76 4.25
CA THR A 337 10.11 -34.89 3.03
C THR A 337 9.55 -33.53 2.64
N VAL A 338 9.20 -33.38 1.35
CA VAL A 338 8.54 -32.17 0.83
C VAL A 338 7.20 -31.91 1.54
N VAL A 339 6.39 -32.95 1.75
CA VAL A 339 5.08 -32.83 2.43
C VAL A 339 5.23 -32.26 3.84
N LYS A 340 6.18 -32.78 4.63
CA LYS A 340 6.43 -32.28 5.98
C LYS A 340 7.03 -30.87 5.98
N ALA A 341 7.97 -30.58 5.09
CA ALA A 341 8.64 -29.28 4.99
C ALA A 341 7.68 -28.17 4.54
N HIS A 342 6.83 -28.44 3.56
CA HIS A 342 5.83 -27.50 3.07
C HIS A 342 4.59 -27.44 3.99
N GLY A 343 4.54 -28.23 5.06
CA GLY A 343 3.42 -28.22 6.01
C GLY A 343 2.11 -28.74 5.41
N LEU A 344 2.17 -29.58 4.38
CA LEU A 344 1.01 -30.21 3.72
C LEU A 344 0.52 -31.46 4.47
N ASN A 345 0.85 -31.59 5.75
CA ASN A 345 0.29 -32.65 6.57
C ASN A 345 -1.01 -32.18 7.22
N PRO A 346 -1.99 -33.09 7.41
CA PRO A 346 -3.16 -32.78 8.22
C PRO A 346 -2.74 -32.19 9.57
N PHE A 347 -3.46 -31.17 10.04
CA PHE A 347 -3.27 -30.48 11.32
C PHE A 347 -2.09 -29.50 11.42
N TRP A 348 -1.34 -29.23 10.35
CA TRP A 348 -0.35 -28.14 10.37
C TRP A 348 -1.03 -26.79 10.25
N LEU A 349 -0.79 -25.88 11.21
CA LEU A 349 -1.49 -24.60 11.29
C LEU A 349 -1.08 -23.58 10.21
N HIS A 350 0.13 -23.72 9.65
CA HIS A 350 0.69 -22.76 8.70
C HIS A 350 1.28 -23.46 7.48
N PRO A 351 0.46 -24.05 6.60
CA PRO A 351 0.95 -24.66 5.37
C PRO A 351 1.65 -23.63 4.48
N LEU A 352 2.50 -24.10 3.57
CA LEU A 352 3.14 -23.25 2.57
C LEU A 352 2.06 -22.65 1.67
N PHE A 353 2.11 -21.34 1.44
CA PHE A 353 1.20 -20.68 0.51
C PHE A 353 1.41 -21.20 -0.91
N HIS A 354 0.31 -21.32 -1.65
CA HIS A 354 0.36 -21.56 -3.08
C HIS A 354 1.08 -20.41 -3.79
N LYS A 355 1.65 -20.69 -4.97
CA LYS A 355 2.53 -19.78 -5.71
C LYS A 355 1.89 -18.41 -5.97
N GLU A 356 0.60 -18.41 -6.26
CA GLU A 356 -0.24 -17.25 -6.54
C GLU A 356 -0.63 -16.48 -5.27
N ASN A 357 -0.51 -17.09 -4.10
CA ASN A 357 -0.85 -16.49 -2.80
C ASN A 357 0.38 -16.25 -1.92
N THR A 358 1.61 -16.35 -2.44
CA THR A 358 2.84 -16.16 -1.63
C THR A 358 2.92 -14.79 -0.97
N GLU A 359 2.22 -13.79 -1.51
CA GLU A 359 2.15 -12.43 -0.94
C GLU A 359 1.21 -12.34 0.28
N ALA A 360 0.53 -13.44 0.67
CA ALA A 360 -0.24 -13.51 1.92
C ALA A 360 0.64 -13.29 3.15
N GLY A 361 1.90 -13.75 3.13
CA GLY A 361 2.86 -13.47 4.21
C GLY A 361 3.18 -11.98 4.35
N CYS A 362 3.09 -11.20 3.26
CA CYS A 362 3.25 -9.74 3.36
C CYS A 362 2.10 -9.13 4.19
N GLN A 363 0.87 -9.63 4.02
CA GLN A 363 -0.29 -9.12 4.76
C GLN A 363 -0.18 -9.37 6.26
N MET A 364 0.44 -10.48 6.68
CA MET A 364 0.62 -10.81 8.09
C MET A 364 1.34 -9.69 8.85
N CYS A 365 2.40 -9.11 8.26
CA CYS A 365 3.17 -8.03 8.88
C CYS A 365 2.75 -6.62 8.42
N HIS A 366 2.22 -6.48 7.20
CA HIS A 366 1.84 -5.21 6.58
C HIS A 366 0.31 -5.00 6.52
N ALA A 367 -0.43 -5.49 7.52
CA ALA A 367 -1.88 -5.34 7.59
C ALA A 367 -2.34 -3.87 7.59
N ASN A 368 -1.58 -2.99 8.27
CA ASN A 368 -1.87 -1.56 8.36
C ASN A 368 -1.51 -0.75 7.10
N ASP A 369 -0.70 -1.32 6.21
CA ASP A 369 -0.32 -0.65 4.97
C ASP A 369 -1.45 -0.73 3.95
N ARG A 370 -1.89 0.42 3.42
CA ARG A 370 -2.84 0.41 2.30
C ARG A 370 -2.19 -0.05 0.99
N LEU A 371 -0.90 0.20 0.85
CA LEU A 371 -0.06 -0.18 -0.29
C LEU A 371 1.25 -0.76 0.22
N THR A 372 1.54 -2.01 -0.13
CA THR A 372 2.78 -2.72 0.22
C THR A 372 3.65 -2.83 -1.03
N GLN A 373 4.81 -2.18 -1.04
CA GLN A 373 5.68 -2.17 -2.22
C GLN A 373 6.15 -3.59 -2.56
N GLY A 374 6.07 -3.95 -3.84
CA GLY A 374 6.47 -5.28 -4.31
C GLY A 374 5.51 -6.40 -3.93
N ALA A 375 4.25 -6.10 -3.58
CA ALA A 375 3.21 -7.10 -3.31
C ALA A 375 1.93 -6.81 -4.14
N ASP A 376 2.04 -6.92 -5.46
CA ASP A 376 1.00 -6.48 -6.41
C ASP A 376 -0.32 -7.27 -6.27
N THR A 377 -0.25 -8.57 -6.01
CA THR A 377 -1.42 -9.45 -5.83
C THR A 377 -2.14 -9.10 -4.53
N LEU A 378 -1.38 -8.86 -3.45
CA LEU A 378 -1.94 -8.38 -2.19
C LEU A 378 -2.56 -6.99 -2.33
N ASN A 379 -1.86 -6.07 -3.01
CA ASN A 379 -2.36 -4.71 -3.26
C ASN A 379 -3.67 -4.73 -4.06
N LEU A 380 -3.77 -5.62 -5.06
CA LEU A 380 -5.00 -5.87 -5.79
C LEU A 380 -6.10 -6.39 -4.84
N GLY A 381 -5.81 -7.35 -3.97
CA GLY A 381 -6.74 -7.82 -2.94
C GLY A 381 -7.26 -6.70 -2.03
N LYS A 382 -6.36 -5.85 -1.50
CA LYS A 382 -6.71 -4.68 -0.69
C LYS A 382 -7.56 -3.66 -1.47
N ASP A 383 -7.24 -3.43 -2.75
CA ASP A 383 -8.02 -2.56 -3.62
C ASP A 383 -9.43 -3.13 -3.87
N LEU A 384 -9.53 -4.42 -4.16
CA LEU A 384 -10.80 -5.10 -4.42
C LEU A 384 -11.69 -5.19 -3.18
N PHE A 385 -11.13 -5.38 -1.98
CA PHE A 385 -11.91 -5.42 -0.74
C PHE A 385 -12.75 -4.14 -0.57
N TYR A 386 -12.18 -2.98 -0.95
CA TYR A 386 -12.91 -1.71 -0.99
C TYR A 386 -13.75 -1.55 -2.27
N GLN A 387 -13.17 -1.80 -3.44
CA GLN A 387 -13.81 -1.51 -4.74
C GLN A 387 -14.96 -2.45 -5.08
N ARG A 388 -14.98 -3.67 -4.57
CA ARG A 388 -16.08 -4.65 -4.71
C ARG A 388 -17.11 -4.57 -3.58
N GLY A 389 -16.91 -3.67 -2.63
CA GLY A 389 -17.88 -3.38 -1.57
C GLY A 389 -17.86 -4.33 -0.38
N CYS A 390 -16.82 -5.16 -0.21
CA CYS A 390 -16.71 -6.11 0.90
C CYS A 390 -16.78 -5.41 2.26
N VAL A 391 -16.16 -4.22 2.40
CA VAL A 391 -16.21 -3.37 3.61
C VAL A 391 -17.63 -2.94 4.02
N GLY A 392 -18.61 -3.02 3.12
CA GLY A 392 -20.00 -2.69 3.43
C GLY A 392 -20.70 -3.77 4.27
N CYS A 393 -20.30 -5.04 4.10
CA CYS A 393 -20.83 -6.16 4.88
C CYS A 393 -19.86 -6.64 5.94
N HIS A 394 -18.56 -6.62 5.66
CA HIS A 394 -17.53 -7.14 6.55
C HIS A 394 -16.78 -6.00 7.24
N ARG A 395 -16.44 -6.20 8.51
CA ARG A 395 -15.46 -5.38 9.21
C ARG A 395 -14.06 -5.96 8.97
N MET A 396 -13.07 -5.09 8.82
CA MET A 396 -11.66 -5.45 8.79
C MET A 396 -10.83 -4.29 9.34
N GLU A 397 -9.94 -4.60 10.28
CA GLU A 397 -9.01 -3.63 10.86
C GLU A 397 -8.21 -2.91 9.77
N ALA A 398 -7.84 -1.66 10.05
CA ALA A 398 -7.26 -0.69 9.11
C ALA A 398 -8.18 -0.18 7.98
N PHE A 399 -9.20 -0.94 7.54
CA PHE A 399 -10.19 -0.45 6.55
C PHE A 399 -11.29 0.42 7.17
N ASP A 400 -11.52 0.31 8.48
CA ASP A 400 -12.66 0.90 9.19
C ASP A 400 -12.31 2.07 10.13
N ARG A 401 -11.15 2.68 9.90
CA ARG A 401 -10.54 3.66 10.82
C ARG A 401 -11.45 4.82 11.19
N GLU A 402 -12.12 5.43 10.22
CA GLU A 402 -12.99 6.59 10.47
C GLU A 402 -14.27 6.18 11.23
N ALA A 403 -14.85 5.02 10.90
CA ALA A 403 -16.06 4.52 11.56
C ALA A 403 -15.79 4.16 13.03
N ASP A 404 -14.66 3.49 13.29
CA ASP A 404 -14.24 3.12 14.65
C ASP A 404 -13.89 4.38 15.46
N ALA A 405 -13.15 5.33 14.88
CA ALA A 405 -12.83 6.60 15.53
C ALA A 405 -14.10 7.44 15.82
N LEU A 406 -15.09 7.43 14.93
CA LEU A 406 -16.35 8.14 15.09
C LEU A 406 -17.18 7.55 16.22
N THR A 407 -17.30 6.22 16.26
CA THR A 407 -17.99 5.49 17.34
C THR A 407 -17.34 5.79 18.70
N ASN A 408 -16.01 5.72 18.76
CA ASN A 408 -15.26 6.01 19.99
C ASN A 408 -15.43 7.46 20.45
N ALA A 409 -15.36 8.44 19.54
CA ALA A 409 -15.56 9.86 19.88
C ALA A 409 -16.98 10.12 20.42
N ARG A 410 -18.00 9.52 19.81
CA ARG A 410 -19.39 9.63 20.27
C ARG A 410 -19.60 8.99 21.65
N GLN A 411 -19.01 7.82 21.89
CA GLN A 411 -19.07 7.17 23.19
C GLN A 411 -18.43 8.03 24.27
N GLN A 412 -17.28 8.65 23.99
CA GLN A 412 -16.63 9.59 24.91
C GLN A 412 -17.49 10.83 25.18
N ILE A 413 -18.12 11.41 24.15
CA ILE A 413 -19.05 12.54 24.33
C ILE A 413 -20.18 12.16 25.29
N SER A 414 -20.82 11.01 25.07
CA SER A 414 -21.90 10.53 25.94
C SER A 414 -21.44 10.36 27.38
N GLN A 415 -20.27 9.73 27.60
CA GLN A 415 -19.72 9.52 28.95
C GLN A 415 -19.41 10.85 29.66
N LEU A 416 -18.86 11.84 28.94
CA LEU A 416 -18.57 13.16 29.50
C LEU A 416 -19.86 13.93 29.82
N GLN A 417 -20.90 13.79 28.99
CA GLN A 417 -22.22 14.39 29.26
C GLN A 417 -22.87 13.79 30.50
N ASP A 418 -22.84 12.47 30.65
CA ASP A 418 -23.35 11.79 31.85
C ASP A 418 -22.60 12.24 33.11
N GLN A 419 -21.28 12.45 33.00
CA GLN A 419 -20.46 12.98 34.09
C GLN A 419 -20.82 14.42 34.46
N ILE A 420 -21.06 15.29 33.48
CA ILE A 420 -21.52 16.67 33.73
C ILE A 420 -22.84 16.67 34.51
N VAL A 421 -23.81 15.86 34.07
CA VAL A 421 -25.12 15.75 34.74
C VAL A 421 -24.97 15.22 36.18
N ALA A 422 -24.10 14.23 36.38
CA ALA A 422 -23.80 13.72 37.72
C ALA A 422 -23.15 14.78 38.61
N ASN A 423 -22.17 15.53 38.10
CA ASN A 423 -21.51 16.62 38.80
C ASN A 423 -22.47 17.76 39.15
N GLU A 424 -23.39 18.12 38.25
CA GLU A 424 -24.42 19.14 38.51
C GLU A 424 -25.35 18.70 39.64
N ARG A 425 -25.78 17.43 39.62
CA ARG A 425 -26.60 16.86 40.68
C ARG A 425 -25.86 16.88 42.02
N GLN A 426 -24.60 16.47 42.05
CA GLN A 426 -23.80 16.48 43.28
C GLN A 426 -23.54 17.90 43.78
N ALA A 427 -23.16 18.82 42.90
CA ALA A 427 -22.92 20.21 43.26
C ALA A 427 -24.18 20.87 43.85
N LYS A 428 -25.37 20.50 43.33
CA LYS A 428 -26.64 20.94 43.91
C LYS A 428 -26.86 20.36 45.31
N LEU A 429 -26.63 19.05 45.49
CA LEU A 429 -26.73 18.41 46.81
C LEU A 429 -25.77 19.04 47.83
N ASP A 430 -24.53 19.32 47.43
CA ASP A 430 -23.51 19.93 48.29
C ASP A 430 -23.85 21.39 48.62
N THR A 431 -24.47 22.12 47.68
CA THR A 431 -24.94 23.50 47.91
C THR A 431 -26.16 23.52 48.86
N ASP A 432 -27.03 22.52 48.76
CA ASP A 432 -28.29 22.42 49.52
C ASP A 432 -28.11 21.70 50.88
N ALA A 433 -26.92 21.18 51.20
CA ALA A 433 -26.66 20.40 52.40
C ALA A 433 -26.64 21.25 53.68
N THR A 434 -27.35 20.79 54.71
CA THR A 434 -27.32 21.38 56.06
C THR A 434 -26.38 20.58 56.96
N ALA A 435 -25.23 21.16 57.33
CA ALA A 435 -24.25 20.57 58.26
C ALA A 435 -24.26 21.27 59.63
N ASN A 436 -23.80 20.59 60.68
CA ASN A 436 -23.82 21.10 62.06
C ASN A 436 -22.63 22.01 62.39
N GLU A 437 -21.56 22.01 61.58
CA GLU A 437 -20.35 22.81 61.76
C GLU A 437 -20.06 23.69 60.52
N ASP A 438 -19.64 24.95 60.72
CA ASP A 438 -19.38 25.92 59.64
C ASP A 438 -18.25 25.48 58.68
N ALA A 439 -17.30 24.70 59.19
CA ALA A 439 -16.18 24.17 58.39
C ALA A 439 -16.66 23.17 57.32
N ASP A 440 -17.64 22.33 57.67
CA ASP A 440 -18.21 21.34 56.75
C ASP A 440 -18.99 22.03 55.62
N VAL A 441 -19.73 23.10 55.93
CA VAL A 441 -20.45 23.90 54.93
C VAL A 441 -19.48 24.54 53.93
N GLN A 442 -18.37 25.13 54.41
CA GLN A 442 -17.36 25.71 53.52
C GLN A 442 -16.71 24.65 52.63
N GLN A 443 -16.47 23.45 53.17
CA GLN A 443 -15.87 22.36 52.41
C GLN A 443 -16.80 21.83 51.32
N LEU A 444 -18.10 21.70 51.60
CA LEU A 444 -19.11 21.30 50.61
C LEU A 444 -19.31 22.35 49.51
N LEU A 445 -19.32 23.64 49.86
CA LEU A 445 -19.39 24.72 48.87
C LEU A 445 -18.15 24.76 47.97
N ALA A 446 -16.95 24.58 48.55
CA ALA A 446 -15.72 24.48 47.77
C ALA A 446 -15.74 23.27 46.82
N HIS A 447 -16.29 22.13 47.27
CA HIS A 447 -16.48 20.95 46.42
C HIS A 447 -17.48 21.21 45.28
N ALA A 448 -18.59 21.89 45.56
CA ALA A 448 -19.56 22.29 44.53
C ALA A 448 -18.96 23.24 43.48
N GLU A 449 -18.14 24.21 43.91
CA GLU A 449 -17.39 25.09 43.00
C GLU A 449 -16.39 24.31 42.14
N GLN A 450 -15.64 23.37 42.74
CA GLN A 450 -14.73 22.50 42.02
C GLN A 450 -15.47 21.66 40.95
N LEU A 451 -16.63 21.10 41.28
CA LEU A 451 -17.48 20.36 40.33
C LEU A 451 -17.92 21.24 39.15
N ARG A 452 -18.29 22.52 39.40
CA ARG A 452 -18.63 23.48 38.33
C ARG A 452 -17.44 23.81 37.42
N VAL A 453 -16.25 23.97 38.00
CA VAL A 453 -15.01 24.18 37.22
C VAL A 453 -14.69 22.94 36.38
N MET A 454 -14.80 21.74 36.95
CA MET A 454 -14.63 20.50 36.20
C MET A 454 -15.62 20.40 35.04
N ASN A 455 -16.89 20.73 35.24
CA ASN A 455 -17.88 20.75 34.15
C ASN A 455 -17.49 21.68 33.01
N SER A 456 -16.87 22.83 33.30
CA SER A 456 -16.37 23.75 32.27
C SER A 456 -15.25 23.12 31.44
N GLN A 457 -14.36 22.34 32.07
CA GLN A 457 -13.29 21.60 31.38
C GLN A 457 -13.85 20.43 30.54
N LEU A 458 -14.82 19.70 31.10
CA LEU A 458 -15.51 18.61 30.38
C LEU A 458 -16.26 19.15 29.14
N ALA A 459 -16.89 20.33 29.25
CA ALA A 459 -17.56 20.99 28.14
C ALA A 459 -16.58 21.36 27.01
N ALA A 460 -15.41 21.93 27.35
CA ALA A 460 -14.36 22.21 26.36
C ALA A 460 -13.86 20.94 25.66
N ARG A 461 -13.76 19.82 26.38
CA ARG A 461 -13.40 18.51 25.81
C ARG A 461 -14.48 17.97 24.87
N ILE A 462 -15.76 18.15 25.21
CA ILE A 462 -16.88 17.80 24.33
C ILE A 462 -16.83 18.62 23.04
N ASP A 463 -16.52 19.91 23.10
CA ASP A 463 -16.38 20.75 21.90
C ASP A 463 -15.24 20.29 20.98
N GLU A 464 -14.11 19.86 21.55
CA GLU A 464 -13.01 19.23 20.80
C GLU A 464 -13.46 17.94 20.10
N LEU A 465 -14.17 17.06 20.83
CA LEU A 465 -14.69 15.81 20.27
C LEU A 465 -15.79 16.02 19.24
N ASN A 466 -16.61 17.06 19.38
CA ASN A 466 -17.60 17.46 18.38
C ASN A 466 -16.91 17.91 17.08
N LEU A 467 -15.86 18.73 17.18
CA LEU A 467 -15.06 19.12 16.02
C LEU A 467 -14.44 17.89 15.33
N GLN A 468 -13.90 16.96 16.12
CA GLN A 468 -13.36 15.70 15.60
C GLN A 468 -14.45 14.87 14.92
N THR A 469 -15.63 14.75 15.52
CA THR A 469 -16.80 14.05 14.99
C THR A 469 -17.22 14.62 13.64
N ARG A 470 -17.28 15.95 13.50
CA ARG A 470 -17.58 16.63 12.23
C ARG A 470 -16.60 16.22 11.12
N TYR A 471 -15.31 16.22 11.41
CA TYR A 471 -14.29 15.83 10.43
C TYR A 471 -14.33 14.33 10.11
N LEU A 472 -14.58 13.47 11.09
CA LEU A 472 -14.73 12.04 10.85
C LEU A 472 -15.97 11.72 10.00
N GLN A 473 -17.09 12.41 10.22
CA GLN A 473 -18.27 12.33 9.37
C GLN A 473 -17.97 12.81 7.94
N GLN A 474 -17.15 13.85 7.81
CA GLN A 474 -16.68 14.36 6.52
C GLN A 474 -15.78 13.33 5.79
N ASP A 475 -14.94 12.60 6.52
CA ASP A 475 -13.96 11.65 5.97
C ASP A 475 -14.56 10.26 5.66
N GLN A 476 -15.67 9.92 6.31
CA GLN A 476 -16.40 8.67 6.10
C GLN A 476 -17.08 8.64 4.72
N LYS A 477 -16.93 7.53 3.99
CA LYS A 477 -17.53 7.29 2.67
C LYS A 477 -18.27 5.96 2.68
N LYS A 478 -19.52 5.94 2.21
CA LYS A 478 -20.29 4.70 2.06
C LYS A 478 -19.97 4.04 0.71
N VAL A 479 -20.07 2.71 0.68
CA VAL A 479 -19.88 1.91 -0.54
C VAL A 479 -21.00 2.19 -1.56
N GLY A 480 -22.24 2.17 -1.08
CA GLY A 480 -23.44 2.41 -1.85
C GLY A 480 -23.87 3.88 -1.82
N PRO A 481 -24.63 4.35 -2.82
CA PRO A 481 -25.22 5.68 -2.81
C PRO A 481 -26.24 5.85 -1.67
N ASN A 482 -26.46 7.10 -1.29
CA ASN A 482 -27.60 7.51 -0.46
C ASN A 482 -28.92 7.15 -1.18
N LEU A 483 -29.75 6.33 -0.53
CA LEU A 483 -31.05 5.87 -1.04
C LEU A 483 -32.23 6.69 -0.50
N LYS A 484 -32.00 7.64 0.41
CA LYS A 484 -33.03 8.61 0.82
C LYS A 484 -33.51 9.46 -0.38
N ASP A 485 -32.62 9.70 -1.34
CA ASP A 485 -32.91 10.43 -2.58
C ASP A 485 -33.53 9.57 -3.69
N VAL A 486 -33.88 8.31 -3.43
CA VAL A 486 -34.17 7.34 -4.51
C VAL A 486 -35.30 7.79 -5.45
N ARG A 487 -36.38 8.38 -4.92
CA ARG A 487 -37.51 8.94 -5.69
C ARG A 487 -37.11 10.12 -6.57
N LEU A 488 -36.14 10.91 -6.14
CA LEU A 488 -35.60 12.04 -6.89
C LEU A 488 -34.67 11.57 -8.01
N LYS A 489 -33.90 10.52 -7.73
CA LYS A 489 -32.78 10.08 -8.55
C LYS A 489 -33.14 9.08 -9.62
N LEU A 490 -34.03 8.13 -9.32
CA LEU A 490 -34.30 6.96 -10.14
C LEU A 490 -35.72 6.95 -10.68
N ARG A 491 -35.88 6.28 -11.81
CA ARG A 491 -37.20 5.88 -12.32
C ARG A 491 -37.76 4.77 -11.44
N LYS A 492 -39.05 4.83 -11.15
CA LYS A 492 -39.73 3.90 -10.23
C LYS A 492 -39.59 2.45 -10.72
N GLU A 493 -39.86 2.25 -12.00
CA GLU A 493 -39.82 1.00 -12.73
C GLU A 493 -38.43 0.34 -12.80
N TRP A 494 -37.35 1.09 -12.53
CA TRP A 494 -35.99 0.57 -12.63
C TRP A 494 -35.54 -0.16 -11.35
N ILE A 495 -36.09 0.18 -10.19
CA ILE A 495 -35.62 -0.36 -8.90
C ILE A 495 -35.73 -1.89 -8.84
N PRO A 496 -36.86 -2.53 -9.20
CA PRO A 496 -36.98 -3.99 -9.18
C PRO A 496 -36.00 -4.68 -10.15
N VAL A 497 -35.79 -4.08 -11.34
CA VAL A 497 -34.86 -4.60 -12.35
C VAL A 497 -33.43 -4.63 -11.80
N TRP A 498 -33.02 -3.58 -11.09
CA TRP A 498 -31.69 -3.51 -10.48
C TRP A 498 -31.52 -4.51 -9.33
N LEU A 499 -32.52 -4.65 -8.45
CA LEU A 499 -32.43 -5.58 -7.32
C LEU A 499 -32.35 -7.04 -7.76
N LYS A 500 -33.00 -7.38 -8.88
CA LYS A 500 -33.03 -8.75 -9.42
C LYS A 500 -31.65 -9.24 -9.86
N ASP A 501 -30.97 -8.46 -10.71
CA ASP A 501 -29.60 -8.78 -11.12
C ASP A 501 -28.79 -7.52 -11.48
N PRO A 502 -28.10 -6.93 -10.49
CA PRO A 502 -27.25 -5.76 -10.71
C PRO A 502 -26.14 -6.00 -11.74
N GLN A 503 -25.63 -7.24 -11.83
CA GLN A 503 -24.50 -7.59 -12.68
C GLN A 503 -24.93 -7.77 -14.14
N ALA A 504 -26.15 -8.23 -14.40
CA ALA A 504 -26.72 -8.24 -15.75
C ALA A 504 -26.90 -6.82 -16.32
N PHE A 505 -27.29 -5.85 -15.49
CA PHE A 505 -27.39 -4.46 -15.93
C PHE A 505 -26.01 -3.81 -16.09
N ARG A 506 -25.11 -4.01 -15.11
CA ARG A 506 -23.77 -3.43 -15.11
C ARG A 506 -22.74 -4.45 -14.59
N PRO A 507 -22.10 -5.23 -15.48
CA PRO A 507 -21.05 -6.16 -15.09
C PRO A 507 -19.92 -5.45 -14.33
N GLY A 508 -19.51 -6.02 -13.20
CA GLY A 508 -18.49 -5.44 -12.33
C GLY A 508 -19.00 -4.27 -11.48
N THR A 509 -20.30 -4.16 -11.24
CA THR A 509 -20.84 -3.23 -10.24
C THR A 509 -20.47 -3.65 -8.82
N LYS A 510 -20.38 -2.68 -7.89
CA LYS A 510 -20.14 -2.95 -6.46
C LYS A 510 -21.31 -3.63 -5.76
N MET A 511 -22.54 -3.47 -6.28
CA MET A 511 -23.72 -4.12 -5.73
C MET A 511 -23.65 -5.62 -6.09
N PRO A 512 -23.56 -6.53 -5.12
CA PRO A 512 -23.50 -7.96 -5.40
C PRO A 512 -24.88 -8.48 -5.83
N THR A 513 -24.92 -9.65 -6.45
CA THR A 513 -26.18 -10.32 -6.81
C THR A 513 -26.73 -11.05 -5.58
N PHE A 514 -27.90 -10.61 -5.11
CA PHE A 514 -28.65 -11.27 -4.04
C PHE A 514 -29.47 -12.42 -4.66
N TRP A 515 -28.79 -13.53 -4.92
CA TRP A 515 -29.35 -14.73 -5.55
C TRP A 515 -30.57 -15.30 -4.82
N ARG A 516 -30.81 -14.95 -3.57
CA ARG A 516 -32.04 -15.29 -2.82
C ARG A 516 -33.31 -14.72 -3.44
N PHE A 517 -33.24 -13.51 -4.00
CA PHE A 517 -34.41 -12.91 -4.68
C PHE A 517 -34.85 -13.70 -5.91
N THR A 518 -33.98 -14.55 -6.47
CA THR A 518 -34.29 -15.38 -7.64
C THR A 518 -34.45 -16.86 -7.32
N ASP A 519 -33.67 -17.37 -6.37
CA ASP A 519 -33.54 -18.80 -6.11
C ASP A 519 -34.50 -19.30 -5.02
N ASP A 520 -34.89 -18.44 -4.07
CA ASP A 520 -35.83 -18.79 -3.00
C ASP A 520 -37.28 -18.61 -3.46
N GLU A 521 -38.20 -19.43 -2.92
CA GLU A 521 -39.63 -19.42 -3.27
C GLU A 521 -40.29 -18.06 -3.00
N ASP A 522 -40.02 -17.47 -1.83
CA ASP A 522 -40.53 -16.15 -1.43
C ASP A 522 -39.69 -14.98 -2.00
N GLY A 523 -38.54 -15.27 -2.62
CA GLY A 523 -37.57 -14.27 -3.08
C GLY A 523 -38.13 -13.17 -3.99
N PRO A 524 -39.03 -13.47 -4.96
CA PRO A 524 -39.68 -12.44 -5.77
C PRO A 524 -40.56 -11.47 -4.96
N GLU A 525 -41.21 -11.94 -3.89
CA GLU A 525 -42.01 -11.10 -3.00
C GLU A 525 -41.11 -10.26 -2.08
N ASP A 526 -40.03 -10.84 -1.55
CA ASP A 526 -39.00 -10.10 -0.79
C ASP A 526 -38.44 -8.93 -1.62
N LEU A 527 -38.11 -9.19 -2.89
CA LEU A 527 -37.62 -8.16 -3.80
C LEU A 527 -38.62 -7.02 -3.98
N LYS A 528 -39.90 -7.35 -4.18
CA LYS A 528 -40.97 -6.35 -4.31
C LYS A 528 -41.13 -5.54 -3.03
N ALA A 529 -41.07 -6.21 -1.87
CA ALA A 529 -41.16 -5.58 -0.57
C ALA A 529 -40.00 -4.59 -0.34
N VAL A 530 -38.76 -5.00 -0.60
CA VAL A 530 -37.58 -4.12 -0.54
C VAL A 530 -37.74 -2.93 -1.49
N ALA A 531 -38.18 -3.16 -2.74
CA ALA A 531 -38.39 -2.09 -3.71
C ALA A 531 -39.47 -1.09 -3.24
N ALA A 532 -40.57 -1.58 -2.68
CA ALA A 532 -41.66 -0.78 -2.12
C ALA A 532 -41.17 0.07 -0.94
N TYR A 533 -40.45 -0.52 0.02
CA TYR A 533 -39.90 0.23 1.17
C TYR A 533 -38.97 1.35 0.72
N LEU A 534 -38.00 1.03 -0.15
CA LEU A 534 -37.04 2.02 -0.66
C LEU A 534 -37.76 3.18 -1.34
N TRP A 535 -38.74 2.88 -2.20
CA TRP A 535 -39.51 3.90 -2.90
C TRP A 535 -40.32 4.76 -1.93
N GLN A 536 -41.12 4.16 -1.04
CA GLN A 536 -42.03 4.89 -0.15
C GLN A 536 -41.29 5.72 0.92
N ASN A 537 -40.12 5.25 1.38
CA ASN A 537 -39.33 5.96 2.40
C ASN A 537 -38.32 6.97 1.84
N GLY A 538 -38.25 7.13 0.50
CA GLY A 538 -37.49 8.20 -0.13
C GLY A 538 -38.15 9.57 0.04
N PHE A 539 -37.36 10.64 -0.11
CA PHE A 539 -37.87 12.02 -0.10
C PHE A 539 -38.96 12.23 -1.17
N ASP A 540 -40.03 12.89 -0.78
CA ASP A 540 -41.25 13.12 -1.57
C ASP A 540 -41.20 14.35 -2.49
N GLY A 541 -40.09 15.10 -2.46
CA GLY A 541 -39.84 16.25 -3.32
C GLY A 541 -39.71 15.89 -4.81
N LYS A 542 -39.61 16.92 -5.66
CA LYS A 542 -39.25 16.79 -7.08
C LYS A 542 -38.01 17.62 -7.38
N ALA A 543 -37.09 17.07 -8.17
CA ALA A 543 -35.96 17.82 -8.67
C ALA A 543 -36.44 18.97 -9.59
N PRO A 544 -35.87 20.19 -9.50
CA PRO A 544 -36.23 21.29 -10.37
C PRO A 544 -35.93 20.97 -11.84
N ALA A 545 -36.92 21.16 -12.71
CA ALA A 545 -36.82 20.86 -14.14
C ALA A 545 -35.62 21.57 -14.80
N GLN A 546 -34.87 20.83 -15.62
CA GLN A 546 -33.68 21.30 -16.32
C GLN A 546 -33.90 21.29 -17.83
N GLN A 547 -33.31 22.27 -18.50
CA GLN A 547 -33.26 22.30 -19.96
C GLN A 547 -32.18 21.32 -20.48
N GLN A 548 -32.37 20.81 -21.69
CA GLN A 548 -31.33 20.08 -22.40
C GLN A 548 -30.19 21.03 -22.81
N GLY A 549 -28.97 20.53 -22.74
CA GLY A 549 -27.74 21.20 -23.18
C GLY A 549 -27.27 20.75 -24.56
N ASP A 550 -26.04 21.10 -24.91
CA ASP A 550 -25.36 20.67 -26.13
C ASP A 550 -24.65 19.32 -25.92
N LYS A 551 -25.11 18.29 -26.63
CA LYS A 551 -24.54 16.93 -26.60
C LYS A 551 -23.07 16.88 -27.00
N ASN A 552 -22.65 17.60 -28.04
CA ASN A 552 -21.28 17.52 -28.56
C ASN A 552 -20.33 18.19 -27.58
N ARG A 553 -20.71 19.38 -27.09
CA ARG A 553 -19.98 20.06 -26.02
C ARG A 553 -19.91 19.20 -24.76
N GLY A 554 -20.99 18.52 -24.41
CA GLY A 554 -21.04 17.58 -23.28
C GLY A 554 -20.06 16.42 -23.40
N LYS A 555 -19.90 15.87 -24.60
CA LYS A 555 -18.88 14.83 -24.89
C LYS A 555 -17.47 15.37 -24.67
N ASP A 556 -17.16 16.52 -25.27
CA ASP A 556 -15.83 17.14 -25.17
C ASP A 556 -15.49 17.45 -23.71
N LEU A 557 -16.46 17.95 -22.93
CA LEU A 557 -16.31 18.19 -21.51
C LEU A 557 -16.08 16.88 -20.74
N PHE A 558 -16.79 15.80 -21.06
CA PHE A 558 -16.62 14.52 -20.38
C PHE A 558 -15.21 13.94 -20.57
N GLU A 559 -14.66 14.04 -21.78
CA GLU A 559 -13.32 13.55 -22.12
C GLU A 559 -12.21 14.48 -21.57
N SER A 560 -12.43 15.78 -21.57
CA SER A 560 -11.41 16.78 -21.20
C SER A 560 -11.38 17.14 -19.71
N ARG A 561 -12.50 17.07 -18.98
CA ARG A 561 -12.58 17.48 -17.55
C ARG A 561 -12.08 16.41 -16.57
N GLY A 562 -11.73 15.22 -17.05
CA GLY A 562 -11.16 14.13 -16.24
C GLY A 562 -12.17 13.10 -15.74
N CYS A 563 -13.42 13.09 -16.25
CA CYS A 563 -14.43 12.11 -15.84
C CYS A 563 -13.97 10.66 -16.04
N LEU A 564 -13.23 10.41 -17.15
CA LEU A 564 -12.67 9.09 -17.52
C LEU A 564 -11.58 8.57 -16.57
N ALA A 565 -11.05 9.39 -15.66
CA ALA A 565 -10.08 8.92 -14.65
C ALA A 565 -10.72 7.97 -13.63
N CYS A 566 -12.02 8.15 -13.37
CA CYS A 566 -12.79 7.36 -12.42
C CYS A 566 -13.88 6.55 -13.11
N HIS A 567 -14.60 7.17 -14.06
CA HIS A 567 -15.71 6.57 -14.78
C HIS A 567 -15.24 5.89 -16.07
N SER A 568 -16.04 4.93 -16.53
CA SER A 568 -15.93 4.36 -17.86
C SER A 568 -17.18 4.62 -18.70
N ILE A 569 -17.03 4.47 -20.01
CA ILE A 569 -18.08 4.58 -21.03
C ILE A 569 -17.85 3.49 -22.09
N GLY A 570 -18.82 3.25 -22.97
CA GLY A 570 -18.83 2.11 -23.88
C GLY A 570 -19.37 0.83 -23.25
N GLU A 571 -19.60 -0.17 -24.08
CA GLU A 571 -20.10 -1.50 -23.72
C GLU A 571 -19.25 -2.59 -24.40
N GLU A 572 -19.26 -3.80 -23.85
CA GLU A 572 -18.48 -4.93 -24.37
C GLU A 572 -17.02 -4.56 -24.70
N ASP A 573 -16.60 -4.73 -25.95
CA ASP A 573 -15.26 -4.46 -26.48
C ASP A 573 -15.00 -2.96 -26.76
N THR A 574 -15.94 -2.08 -26.49
CA THR A 574 -15.78 -0.62 -26.64
C THR A 574 -15.62 0.12 -25.31
N LYS A 575 -15.58 -0.60 -24.18
CA LYS A 575 -15.42 0.03 -22.86
C LYS A 575 -14.10 0.78 -22.75
N MET A 576 -14.14 2.01 -22.28
CA MET A 576 -12.98 2.87 -22.08
C MET A 576 -13.12 3.68 -20.78
N GLY A 577 -12.03 3.84 -20.03
CA GLY A 577 -12.00 4.67 -18.81
C GLY A 577 -11.56 3.89 -17.57
N GLY A 578 -11.70 4.52 -16.40
CA GLY A 578 -11.35 3.93 -15.11
C GLY A 578 -12.35 2.88 -14.63
N THR A 579 -11.90 2.00 -13.73
CA THR A 579 -12.72 0.96 -13.07
C THR A 579 -13.19 1.35 -11.66
N PHE A 580 -12.75 2.50 -11.16
CA PHE A 580 -13.00 2.94 -9.79
C PHE A 580 -14.48 3.30 -9.54
N ALA A 581 -15.09 3.98 -10.51
CA ALA A 581 -16.48 4.42 -10.46
C ALA A 581 -17.32 3.75 -11.56
N ALA A 582 -18.62 4.04 -11.55
CA ALA A 582 -19.59 3.44 -12.45
C ALA A 582 -19.26 3.66 -13.93
N ASN A 583 -19.49 2.64 -14.75
CA ASN A 583 -19.71 2.84 -16.19
C ASN A 583 -21.02 3.64 -16.37
N LEU A 584 -20.97 4.70 -17.18
CA LEU A 584 -22.04 5.67 -17.35
C LEU A 584 -22.83 5.54 -18.67
N SER A 585 -22.50 4.59 -19.53
CA SER A 585 -23.15 4.39 -20.85
C SER A 585 -24.66 4.28 -20.73
N ARG A 586 -25.15 3.58 -19.70
CA ARG A 586 -26.57 3.28 -19.46
C ARG A 586 -27.23 4.15 -18.41
N VAL A 587 -26.67 5.31 -18.08
CA VAL A 587 -27.22 6.14 -16.98
C VAL A 587 -28.59 6.70 -17.32
N GLY A 588 -28.86 7.00 -18.59
CA GLY A 588 -30.14 7.55 -19.07
C GLY A 588 -31.30 6.56 -18.97
N GLU A 589 -31.00 5.26 -18.94
CA GLU A 589 -32.01 4.21 -18.74
C GLU A 589 -32.67 4.26 -17.36
N LYS A 590 -31.92 4.66 -16.34
CA LYS A 590 -32.34 4.51 -14.93
C LYS A 590 -32.62 5.81 -14.19
N ALA A 591 -31.96 6.89 -14.58
CA ALA A 591 -31.91 8.09 -13.77
C ALA A 591 -32.88 9.17 -14.27
N ASN A 592 -33.30 10.03 -13.35
CA ASN A 592 -33.98 11.29 -13.69
C ASN A 592 -32.93 12.30 -14.20
N TYR A 593 -33.19 12.93 -15.35
CA TYR A 593 -32.29 13.91 -15.97
C TYR A 593 -32.00 15.11 -15.06
N ASP A 594 -33.05 15.68 -14.45
CA ASP A 594 -32.96 16.87 -13.60
C ASP A 594 -32.08 16.63 -12.38
N TYR A 595 -32.23 15.46 -11.75
CA TYR A 595 -31.38 15.05 -10.64
C TYR A 595 -29.93 14.84 -11.08
N ILE A 596 -29.69 14.27 -12.27
CA ILE A 596 -28.32 14.04 -12.77
C ILE A 596 -27.60 15.35 -13.08
N VAL A 597 -28.28 16.37 -13.62
CA VAL A 597 -27.70 17.71 -13.77
C VAL A 597 -27.26 18.27 -12.42
N ARG A 598 -28.13 18.20 -11.40
CA ARG A 598 -27.79 18.62 -10.03
C ARG A 598 -26.60 17.84 -9.47
N TRP A 599 -26.59 16.52 -9.66
CA TRP A 599 -25.53 15.64 -9.17
C TRP A 599 -24.18 15.91 -9.84
N ILE A 600 -24.16 16.13 -11.16
CA ILE A 600 -22.92 16.49 -11.89
C ILE A 600 -22.42 17.86 -11.45
N TYR A 601 -23.34 18.80 -11.22
CA TYR A 601 -22.99 20.10 -10.67
C TYR A 601 -22.36 19.91 -9.28
N ASN A 602 -23.10 19.42 -8.28
CA ASN A 602 -22.57 19.23 -6.92
C ASN A 602 -23.03 17.89 -6.29
N PRO A 603 -22.19 16.84 -6.33
CA PRO A 603 -22.58 15.51 -5.83
C PRO A 603 -22.69 15.43 -4.29
N ARG A 604 -22.16 16.43 -3.58
CA ARG A 604 -22.12 16.45 -2.10
C ARG A 604 -23.40 16.99 -1.48
N GLU A 605 -24.21 17.70 -2.25
CA GLU A 605 -25.44 18.31 -1.79
C GLU A 605 -26.46 17.24 -1.38
N ARG A 606 -26.88 17.28 -0.11
CA ARG A 606 -28.00 16.49 0.42
C ARG A 606 -29.30 17.24 0.27
N TRP A 607 -30.41 16.51 0.24
CA TRP A 607 -31.73 17.10 0.32
C TRP A 607 -32.07 17.62 1.72
N ALA A 608 -31.62 16.91 2.77
CA ALA A 608 -31.81 17.27 4.17
C ALA A 608 -30.57 16.89 5.01
N PRO A 609 -30.26 17.65 6.08
CA PRO A 609 -29.17 17.31 6.98
C PRO A 609 -29.62 16.25 7.99
N TYR A 610 -28.74 15.31 8.31
CA TYR A 610 -29.03 14.23 9.23
C TYR A 610 -28.55 14.56 10.65
N SER A 611 -29.44 14.48 11.63
CA SER A 611 -29.11 14.58 13.06
C SER A 611 -28.81 13.19 13.60
N THR A 612 -27.58 13.00 14.06
CA THR A 612 -27.12 11.72 14.62
C THR A 612 -27.62 11.52 16.05
N LYS A 613 -28.09 12.57 16.71
CA LYS A 613 -28.66 12.49 18.05
C LYS A 613 -30.16 12.23 18.03
N GLU A 614 -30.89 12.80 17.06
CA GLU A 614 -32.32 12.51 16.87
C GLU A 614 -32.57 11.30 15.95
N HIS A 615 -31.51 10.74 15.37
CA HIS A 615 -31.53 9.63 14.42
C HIS A 615 -32.50 9.85 13.24
N ARG A 616 -32.61 11.08 12.75
CA ARG A 616 -33.48 11.45 11.62
C ARG A 616 -32.93 12.64 10.84
N ASP A 617 -33.37 12.77 9.60
CA ASP A 617 -33.16 14.00 8.83
C ASP A 617 -34.04 15.14 9.37
N LEU A 618 -33.47 16.35 9.43
CA LEU A 618 -34.17 17.55 9.86
C LEU A 618 -34.92 18.20 8.69
N THR A 619 -36.03 18.83 9.02
CA THR A 619 -37.00 19.39 8.08
C THR A 619 -37.02 20.92 8.13
N PRO A 620 -37.57 21.62 7.11
CA PRO A 620 -37.79 23.06 7.17
C PRO A 620 -38.55 23.50 8.43
N GLU A 621 -39.49 22.68 8.91
CA GLU A 621 -40.27 22.92 10.11
C GLU A 621 -39.40 22.93 11.38
N ASP A 622 -38.37 22.09 11.44
CA ASP A 622 -37.42 22.07 12.56
C ASP A 622 -36.67 23.40 12.67
N TYR A 623 -36.22 23.96 11.54
CA TYR A 623 -35.55 25.27 11.52
C TYR A 623 -36.53 26.42 11.81
N ALA A 624 -37.74 26.36 11.26
CA ALA A 624 -38.76 27.38 11.46
C ALA A 624 -39.18 27.52 12.93
N LYS A 625 -39.25 26.41 13.70
CA LYS A 625 -39.53 26.43 15.15
C LYS A 625 -38.55 27.30 15.94
N HIS A 626 -37.31 27.42 15.45
CA HIS A 626 -36.24 28.21 16.07
C HIS A 626 -36.03 29.58 15.41
N GLY A 627 -36.90 29.98 14.47
CA GLY A 627 -36.76 31.24 13.74
C GLY A 627 -35.54 31.29 12.81
N LEU A 628 -35.03 30.13 12.39
CA LEU A 628 -33.85 30.00 11.54
C LEU A 628 -34.25 29.66 10.09
N PRO A 629 -33.50 30.13 9.07
CA PRO A 629 -33.70 29.69 7.69
C PRO A 629 -33.29 28.23 7.53
N PHE A 630 -33.94 27.49 6.62
CA PHE A 630 -33.57 26.10 6.28
C PHE A 630 -32.28 26.07 5.43
N LEU A 631 -31.16 26.39 6.06
CA LEU A 631 -29.84 26.48 5.47
C LEU A 631 -28.86 25.63 6.31
N PHE A 632 -28.07 24.81 5.63
CA PHE A 632 -27.06 23.95 6.26
C PHE A 632 -25.80 23.88 5.39
N ASP A 633 -24.63 23.90 6.04
CA ASP A 633 -23.33 23.84 5.39
C ASP A 633 -22.25 23.35 6.37
N THR A 634 -21.02 23.14 5.90
CA THR A 634 -19.92 22.63 6.73
C THR A 634 -19.20 23.66 7.57
N GLU A 635 -19.52 24.95 7.42
CA GLU A 635 -18.77 26.05 8.05
C GLU A 635 -19.62 26.80 9.09
N LEU A 636 -20.68 27.47 8.67
CA LEU A 636 -21.52 28.34 9.49
C LEU A 636 -22.77 27.64 10.02
N HIS A 637 -23.31 26.67 9.28
CA HIS A 637 -24.60 26.03 9.59
C HIS A 637 -24.48 24.50 9.70
N SER A 638 -23.49 24.06 10.50
CA SER A 638 -23.18 22.63 10.72
C SER A 638 -23.86 22.02 11.95
N LYS A 639 -24.55 22.83 12.75
CA LYS A 639 -25.17 22.41 14.01
C LYS A 639 -26.69 22.32 13.91
N SER A 640 -27.26 21.37 14.66
CA SER A 640 -28.69 21.18 14.81
C SER A 640 -29.34 22.40 15.49
N PRO A 641 -30.44 22.94 14.95
CA PRO A 641 -31.20 24.00 15.61
C PRO A 641 -31.88 23.54 16.90
N ASN A 642 -32.17 22.23 17.02
CA ASN A 642 -32.91 21.66 18.15
C ASN A 642 -32.03 21.48 19.39
N ASP A 643 -30.76 21.11 19.20
CA ASP A 643 -29.91 20.66 20.31
C ASP A 643 -28.42 21.01 20.19
N GLY A 644 -28.01 21.71 19.12
CA GLY A 644 -26.63 22.15 18.92
C GLY A 644 -25.63 21.05 18.54
N SER A 645 -26.08 19.81 18.33
CA SER A 645 -25.22 18.69 17.91
C SER A 645 -24.73 18.83 16.46
N GLU A 646 -23.60 18.23 16.12
CA GLU A 646 -23.04 18.27 14.76
C GLU A 646 -23.88 17.44 13.78
N LEU A 647 -24.28 18.06 12.67
CA LEU A 647 -25.10 17.47 11.63
C LEU A 647 -24.25 16.87 10.52
N GLN A 648 -24.72 15.75 9.98
CA GLN A 648 -24.24 15.27 8.70
C GLN A 648 -24.95 16.03 7.57
N VAL A 649 -24.26 17.04 7.04
CA VAL A 649 -24.79 17.98 6.04
C VAL A 649 -24.46 17.61 4.59
N GLN A 650 -23.67 16.55 4.35
CA GLN A 650 -23.18 16.16 3.03
C GLN A 650 -23.34 14.67 2.70
N ASN A 651 -23.45 14.37 1.40
CA ASN A 651 -23.45 12.99 0.92
C ASN A 651 -22.08 12.35 1.17
N MET A 652 -22.07 11.10 1.63
CA MET A 652 -20.87 10.28 1.86
C MET A 652 -20.29 9.72 0.55
N THR A 653 -20.10 10.57 -0.45
CA THR A 653 -19.61 10.21 -1.78
C THR A 653 -18.13 10.56 -1.96
N VAL A 654 -17.40 9.73 -2.72
CA VAL A 654 -16.03 10.01 -3.18
C VAL A 654 -16.00 10.88 -4.44
N MET A 655 -17.13 11.05 -5.13
CA MET A 655 -17.20 11.88 -6.34
C MET A 655 -16.88 13.33 -5.98
N PRO A 656 -15.81 13.91 -6.54
CA PRO A 656 -15.42 15.26 -6.20
C PRO A 656 -16.26 16.29 -6.97
N ASN A 657 -16.11 17.55 -6.60
CA ASN A 657 -16.67 18.64 -7.37
C ASN A 657 -15.71 19.01 -8.53
N LEU A 658 -16.16 18.89 -9.77
CA LEU A 658 -15.37 19.20 -10.98
C LEU A 658 -15.33 20.70 -11.33
N ARG A 659 -15.95 21.55 -10.50
CA ARG A 659 -16.03 23.00 -10.63
C ARG A 659 -16.67 23.41 -11.95
N LEU A 660 -17.74 22.72 -12.31
CA LEU A 660 -18.48 22.92 -13.55
C LEU A 660 -19.51 24.04 -13.36
N SER A 661 -19.76 24.80 -14.42
CA SER A 661 -20.93 25.69 -14.46
C SER A 661 -22.22 24.85 -14.57
N GLU A 662 -23.38 25.40 -14.16
CA GLU A 662 -24.66 24.71 -14.38
C GLU A 662 -24.90 24.35 -15.88
N PRO A 663 -24.61 25.23 -16.86
CA PRO A 663 -24.66 24.86 -18.28
C PRO A 663 -23.73 23.69 -18.65
N ASP A 664 -22.49 23.67 -18.17
CA ASP A 664 -21.56 22.57 -18.44
C ASP A 664 -22.09 21.24 -17.87
N ALA A 665 -22.71 21.27 -16.70
CA ALA A 665 -23.37 20.10 -16.11
C ALA A 665 -24.56 19.62 -16.96
N ARG A 666 -25.37 20.53 -17.52
CA ARG A 666 -26.46 20.19 -18.46
C ARG A 666 -25.95 19.57 -19.75
N ASP A 667 -24.87 20.10 -20.32
CA ASP A 667 -24.27 19.57 -21.54
C ASP A 667 -23.78 18.13 -21.32
N ILE A 668 -23.03 17.87 -20.24
CA ILE A 668 -22.56 16.53 -19.87
C ILE A 668 -23.75 15.59 -19.62
N ALA A 669 -24.75 16.03 -18.85
CA ALA A 669 -25.95 15.22 -18.62
C ALA A 669 -26.66 14.86 -19.92
N THR A 670 -26.78 15.82 -20.84
CA THR A 670 -27.40 15.63 -22.16
C THR A 670 -26.62 14.64 -23.00
N TYR A 671 -25.29 14.73 -23.00
CA TYR A 671 -24.43 13.75 -23.64
C TYR A 671 -24.68 12.35 -23.09
N LEU A 672 -24.63 12.17 -21.76
CA LEU A 672 -24.82 10.87 -21.11
C LEU A 672 -26.21 10.27 -21.37
N PHE A 673 -27.26 11.09 -21.34
CA PHE A 673 -28.63 10.65 -21.64
C PHE A 673 -28.85 10.37 -23.13
N SER A 674 -27.96 10.84 -24.01
CA SER A 674 -28.00 10.51 -25.43
C SER A 674 -27.36 9.16 -25.78
N LEU A 675 -26.67 8.53 -24.83
CA LEU A 675 -26.01 7.23 -25.00
C LEU A 675 -26.98 6.06 -24.85
N SER A 676 -28.01 6.25 -24.01
CA SER A 676 -28.99 5.22 -23.67
C SER A 676 -30.34 5.87 -23.42
N SER A 677 -31.42 5.27 -23.93
CA SER A 677 -32.79 5.73 -23.66
C SER A 677 -33.48 4.80 -22.66
N PRO A 678 -34.43 5.29 -21.85
CA PRO A 678 -35.23 4.45 -20.96
C PRO A 678 -35.83 3.26 -21.71
N PRO A 679 -35.74 2.04 -21.17
CA PRO A 679 -36.44 0.91 -21.76
C PRO A 679 -37.95 1.19 -21.74
N SER A 680 -38.66 0.77 -22.78
CA SER A 680 -40.12 0.78 -22.79
C SER A 680 -40.64 -0.36 -21.91
N SER A 681 -40.47 -0.29 -20.59
CA SER A 681 -41.03 -1.34 -19.72
C SER A 681 -42.53 -1.13 -19.54
N SER A 682 -43.28 -2.22 -19.71
CA SER A 682 -44.72 -2.32 -19.47
C SER A 682 -45.02 -3.05 -18.15
N GLU A 683 -44.03 -3.19 -17.26
CA GLU A 683 -44.18 -3.91 -16.00
C GLU A 683 -45.01 -3.08 -15.01
N ASP A 684 -46.01 -3.72 -14.41
CA ASP A 684 -46.85 -3.09 -13.40
C ASP A 684 -46.05 -2.90 -12.10
N VAL A 685 -45.77 -1.64 -11.76
CA VAL A 685 -45.09 -1.24 -10.53
C VAL A 685 -46.02 -0.57 -9.52
N SER A 686 -47.33 -0.82 -9.63
CA SER A 686 -48.33 -0.37 -8.67
C SER A 686 -48.07 -0.89 -7.25
N PHE A 687 -47.56 -2.13 -7.13
CA PHE A 687 -47.20 -2.76 -5.85
C PHE A 687 -46.22 -1.92 -5.01
N MET A 688 -45.38 -1.09 -5.64
CA MET A 688 -44.41 -0.27 -4.93
C MET A 688 -45.05 0.84 -4.09
N ASP A 689 -46.32 1.15 -4.30
CA ASP A 689 -47.09 2.08 -3.45
C ASP A 689 -47.92 1.37 -2.36
N ASP A 690 -47.82 0.04 -2.23
CA ASP A 690 -48.51 -0.72 -1.18
C ASP A 690 -47.80 -0.54 0.18
N PRO A 691 -48.43 0.08 1.19
CA PRO A 691 -47.82 0.27 2.51
C PRO A 691 -47.50 -1.03 3.23
N LYS A 692 -48.26 -2.10 2.99
CA LYS A 692 -48.02 -3.40 3.63
C LYS A 692 -46.71 -4.00 3.13
N LEU A 693 -46.49 -3.97 1.81
CA LEU A 693 -45.24 -4.42 1.21
C LEU A 693 -44.05 -3.58 1.68
N ALA A 694 -44.23 -2.28 1.94
CA ALA A 694 -43.17 -1.48 2.54
C ALA A 694 -42.82 -1.97 3.94
N GLU A 695 -43.80 -2.22 4.82
CA GLU A 695 -43.51 -2.77 6.16
C GLU A 695 -42.79 -4.13 6.10
N ASP A 696 -43.20 -5.03 5.20
CA ASP A 696 -42.50 -6.30 4.97
C ASP A 696 -41.06 -6.05 4.47
N GLY A 697 -40.89 -5.08 3.56
CA GLY A 697 -39.60 -4.69 2.99
C GLY A 697 -38.60 -4.14 4.02
N LYS A 698 -39.10 -3.59 5.13
CA LYS A 698 -38.28 -3.18 6.26
C LYS A 698 -37.56 -4.37 6.88
N ALA A 699 -38.25 -5.50 7.07
CA ALA A 699 -37.64 -6.72 7.60
C ALA A 699 -36.57 -7.24 6.64
N GLU A 700 -36.85 -7.26 5.34
CA GLU A 700 -35.93 -7.76 4.32
C GLU A 700 -34.67 -6.90 4.16
N ILE A 701 -34.79 -5.57 4.23
CA ILE A 701 -33.63 -4.66 4.22
C ILE A 701 -32.65 -4.99 5.36
N LYS A 702 -33.19 -5.31 6.54
CA LYS A 702 -32.38 -5.74 7.68
C LYS A 702 -31.76 -7.11 7.44
N GLN A 703 -32.56 -8.06 6.97
CA GLN A 703 -32.16 -9.44 6.73
C GLN A 703 -30.99 -9.53 5.74
N TYR A 704 -31.06 -8.79 4.63
CA TYR A 704 -30.01 -8.74 3.60
C TYR A 704 -28.89 -7.72 3.90
N GLY A 705 -29.00 -6.95 4.98
CA GLY A 705 -27.96 -6.02 5.44
C GLY A 705 -27.69 -4.84 4.51
N CYS A 706 -28.71 -4.36 3.78
CA CYS A 706 -28.57 -3.33 2.76
C CYS A 706 -27.96 -2.02 3.32
N ALA A 707 -28.24 -1.70 4.58
CA ALA A 707 -27.77 -0.50 5.29
C ALA A 707 -26.26 -0.49 5.59
N GLY A 708 -25.60 -1.65 5.57
CA GLY A 708 -24.14 -1.73 5.68
C GLY A 708 -23.45 -0.96 4.54
N CYS A 709 -23.98 -1.10 3.32
CA CYS A 709 -23.50 -0.40 2.13
C CYS A 709 -24.17 0.95 1.89
N HIS A 710 -25.49 1.05 2.11
CA HIS A 710 -26.31 2.19 1.72
C HIS A 710 -26.72 3.06 2.92
N GLU A 711 -26.98 4.34 2.66
CA GLU A 711 -27.73 5.16 3.60
C GLU A 711 -29.23 5.04 3.28
N ILE A 712 -30.00 4.50 4.22
CA ILE A 712 -31.44 4.22 4.08
C ILE A 712 -32.16 4.82 5.28
N LYS A 713 -33.28 5.51 5.04
CA LYS A 713 -34.10 6.11 6.08
C LYS A 713 -34.61 5.02 7.05
N GLY A 714 -34.34 5.20 8.34
CA GLY A 714 -34.73 4.27 9.41
C GLY A 714 -33.72 3.13 9.68
N PHE A 715 -32.56 3.14 9.03
CA PHE A 715 -31.50 2.14 9.17
C PHE A 715 -30.10 2.75 9.33
N GLU A 716 -30.01 4.03 9.68
CA GLU A 716 -28.73 4.76 9.73
C GLU A 716 -27.76 4.20 10.79
N GLU A 717 -28.29 3.59 11.86
CA GLU A 717 -27.51 2.98 12.95
C GLU A 717 -27.35 1.45 12.79
N GLU A 718 -27.88 0.87 11.71
CA GLU A 718 -27.82 -0.58 11.49
C GLU A 718 -26.36 -1.03 11.28
N GLN A 719 -25.98 -2.10 11.98
CA GLN A 719 -24.64 -2.66 11.91
C GLN A 719 -24.46 -3.51 10.65
N ARG A 720 -23.20 -3.80 10.33
CA ARG A 720 -22.89 -4.69 9.21
C ARG A 720 -23.25 -6.13 9.57
N ILE A 721 -23.69 -6.90 8.58
CA ILE A 721 -24.18 -8.28 8.78
C ILE A 721 -23.10 -9.35 8.64
N GLY A 722 -21.96 -9.02 8.04
CA GLY A 722 -20.90 -9.98 7.73
C GLY A 722 -19.97 -10.21 8.92
N LYS A 723 -19.34 -11.40 8.93
CA LYS A 723 -18.29 -11.74 9.89
C LYS A 723 -17.14 -10.72 9.82
N GLU A 724 -16.54 -10.43 10.96
CA GLU A 724 -15.27 -9.69 11.06
C GLU A 724 -14.15 -10.53 10.41
N LEU A 725 -13.31 -9.92 9.55
CA LEU A 725 -12.34 -10.64 8.71
C LEU A 725 -10.87 -10.34 9.02
N THR A 726 -10.56 -9.61 10.11
CA THR A 726 -9.18 -9.24 10.48
C THR A 726 -8.30 -10.44 10.74
N THR A 727 -8.87 -11.49 11.35
CA THR A 727 -8.15 -12.71 11.72
C THR A 727 -8.71 -13.97 11.07
N GLU A 728 -9.50 -13.81 9.99
CA GLU A 728 -10.20 -14.95 9.37
C GLU A 728 -9.23 -16.04 8.88
N GLY A 729 -8.06 -15.66 8.38
CA GLY A 729 -7.01 -16.59 7.95
C GLY A 729 -6.42 -17.44 9.08
N ALA A 730 -6.56 -17.01 10.33
CA ALA A 730 -6.13 -17.77 11.51
C ALA A 730 -7.19 -18.72 12.05
N THR A 731 -8.42 -18.70 11.49
CA THR A 731 -9.50 -19.57 11.94
C THR A 731 -9.08 -21.04 11.75
N PRO A 732 -9.10 -21.90 12.78
CA PRO A 732 -8.82 -23.32 12.61
C PRO A 732 -9.70 -23.95 11.54
N LEU A 733 -9.15 -24.86 10.73
CA LEU A 733 -9.82 -25.43 9.56
C LEU A 733 -11.14 -26.14 9.95
N GLU A 734 -11.18 -26.75 11.13
CA GLU A 734 -12.35 -27.43 11.68
C GLU A 734 -13.49 -26.48 12.06
N ARG A 735 -13.19 -25.18 12.21
CA ARG A 735 -14.17 -24.11 12.46
C ARG A 735 -14.63 -23.42 11.18
N LEU A 736 -14.05 -23.75 10.03
CA LEU A 736 -14.57 -23.33 8.74
C LEU A 736 -15.70 -24.28 8.34
N ASP A 737 -16.92 -23.76 8.21
CA ASP A 737 -18.09 -24.57 7.84
C ASP A 737 -18.09 -24.87 6.33
N PHE A 738 -17.48 -25.99 5.93
CA PHE A 738 -17.59 -26.54 4.57
C PHE A 738 -18.97 -27.16 4.29
N ALA A 739 -19.92 -27.03 5.21
CA ALA A 739 -21.26 -27.57 5.12
C ALA A 739 -21.27 -29.07 4.83
N LEU A 740 -22.04 -29.51 3.83
CA LEU A 740 -22.12 -30.92 3.43
C LEU A 740 -20.98 -31.32 2.47
N LEU A 741 -19.98 -30.46 2.27
CA LEU A 741 -18.90 -30.67 1.30
C LEU A 741 -17.59 -31.14 1.90
N THR A 742 -17.47 -31.26 3.23
CA THR A 742 -16.22 -31.65 3.91
C THR A 742 -15.56 -32.88 3.29
N GLN A 743 -16.30 -33.99 3.13
CA GLN A 743 -15.75 -35.21 2.52
C GLN A 743 -15.34 -35.00 1.06
N ASN A 744 -16.14 -34.28 0.28
CA ASN A 744 -15.78 -33.99 -1.12
C ASN A 744 -14.51 -33.14 -1.19
N ALA A 745 -14.34 -32.20 -0.26
CA ALA A 745 -13.15 -31.37 -0.13
C ALA A 745 -11.90 -32.17 0.21
N GLU A 746 -12.01 -33.10 1.17
CA GLU A 746 -10.93 -34.02 1.55
C GLU A 746 -10.54 -34.95 0.39
N TYR A 747 -11.51 -35.43 -0.38
CA TYR A 747 -11.26 -36.31 -1.54
C TYR A 747 -10.87 -35.56 -2.83
N GLY A 748 -10.72 -34.23 -2.79
CA GLY A 748 -10.39 -33.43 -3.98
C GLY A 748 -11.50 -33.39 -5.05
N ARG A 749 -12.74 -33.75 -4.69
CA ARG A 749 -13.91 -33.69 -5.57
C ARG A 749 -14.46 -32.27 -5.53
N ASP A 750 -13.95 -31.42 -6.41
CA ASP A 750 -14.38 -30.02 -6.55
C ASP A 750 -15.66 -29.92 -7.43
N PRO A 751 -16.82 -29.47 -6.87
CA PRO A 751 -18.05 -29.26 -7.63
C PRO A 751 -17.98 -28.09 -8.63
N LEU A 752 -17.16 -27.08 -8.36
CA LEU A 752 -16.98 -25.89 -9.19
C LEU A 752 -15.85 -26.03 -10.22
N LYS A 753 -14.96 -27.01 -10.02
CA LYS A 753 -13.78 -27.28 -10.87
C LYS A 753 -12.97 -26.00 -11.09
N LEU A 754 -12.64 -25.29 -10.02
CA LEU A 754 -11.92 -24.00 -10.08
C LEU A 754 -10.51 -24.18 -10.65
N HIS A 755 -9.89 -25.34 -10.41
CA HIS A 755 -8.53 -25.68 -10.88
C HIS A 755 -8.54 -26.96 -11.72
N PRO A 756 -9.09 -26.94 -12.94
CA PRO A 756 -9.30 -28.14 -13.75
C PRO A 756 -8.01 -28.76 -14.30
N ASN A 757 -6.92 -27.98 -14.31
CA ASN A 757 -5.60 -28.41 -14.78
C ASN A 757 -4.73 -29.01 -13.67
N ASP A 758 -5.14 -28.84 -12.41
CA ASP A 758 -4.47 -29.44 -11.28
C ASP A 758 -4.99 -30.88 -11.12
N LYS A 759 -4.09 -31.85 -10.97
CA LYS A 759 -4.51 -33.22 -10.60
C LYS A 759 -5.24 -33.13 -9.27
N GLU A 760 -6.46 -33.67 -9.15
CA GLU A 760 -7.33 -33.62 -7.95
C GLU A 760 -6.52 -33.45 -6.64
N GLN A 761 -6.34 -32.20 -6.22
CA GLN A 761 -5.75 -31.87 -4.92
C GLN A 761 -6.91 -31.66 -3.96
N GLU A 762 -6.74 -32.14 -2.73
CA GLU A 762 -7.67 -31.82 -1.64
C GLU A 762 -7.85 -30.29 -1.55
N TRP A 763 -9.11 -29.85 -1.44
CA TRP A 763 -9.44 -28.43 -1.26
C TRP A 763 -9.98 -28.15 0.14
N TYR A 764 -9.90 -29.14 1.04
CA TYR A 764 -10.12 -28.97 2.47
C TYR A 764 -8.95 -28.23 3.12
N ASN A 765 -8.86 -26.92 2.84
CA ASN A 765 -7.88 -25.99 3.39
C ASN A 765 -8.41 -24.54 3.28
N HIS A 766 -7.74 -23.57 3.90
CA HIS A 766 -8.19 -22.16 3.90
C HIS A 766 -8.32 -21.57 2.49
N ARG A 767 -7.39 -21.88 1.59
CA ARG A 767 -7.43 -21.39 0.21
C ARG A 767 -8.69 -21.91 -0.49
N GLY A 768 -8.90 -23.22 -0.44
CA GLY A 768 -10.07 -23.87 -1.01
C GLY A 768 -11.36 -23.28 -0.43
N PHE A 769 -11.44 -23.11 0.89
CA PHE A 769 -12.61 -22.50 1.53
C PHE A 769 -12.92 -21.11 0.97
N PHE A 770 -11.93 -20.21 0.94
CA PHE A 770 -12.09 -18.83 0.48
C PHE A 770 -12.41 -18.74 -1.02
N GLU A 771 -11.71 -19.50 -1.87
CA GLU A 771 -11.94 -19.47 -3.32
C GLU A 771 -13.36 -19.92 -3.68
N HIS A 772 -13.86 -20.97 -3.03
CA HIS A 772 -15.23 -21.45 -3.24
C HIS A 772 -16.25 -20.43 -2.70
N LYS A 773 -16.01 -19.86 -1.52
CA LYS A 773 -16.90 -18.84 -0.91
C LYS A 773 -16.98 -17.56 -1.75
N LEU A 774 -15.86 -17.13 -2.33
CA LEU A 774 -15.79 -15.96 -3.20
C LEU A 774 -16.37 -16.22 -4.60
N SER A 775 -16.30 -17.46 -5.10
CA SER A 775 -16.79 -17.84 -6.42
C SER A 775 -18.30 -18.04 -6.46
N GLU A 776 -18.82 -18.86 -5.54
CA GLU A 776 -20.23 -19.22 -5.48
C GLU A 776 -20.63 -19.43 -4.01
N PRO A 777 -20.91 -18.35 -3.26
CA PRO A 777 -21.18 -18.44 -1.81
C PRO A 777 -22.26 -19.47 -1.46
N LYS A 778 -23.30 -19.60 -2.30
CA LYS A 778 -24.43 -20.52 -2.09
C LYS A 778 -24.05 -22.00 -2.05
N ILE A 779 -22.84 -22.35 -2.48
CA ILE A 779 -22.36 -23.74 -2.46
C ILE A 779 -22.44 -24.35 -1.06
N TYR A 780 -22.19 -23.56 0.00
CA TYR A 780 -22.24 -24.01 1.40
C TYR A 780 -23.65 -24.16 1.97
N ASP A 781 -24.69 -23.81 1.20
CA ASP A 781 -26.08 -24.11 1.55
C ASP A 781 -26.62 -25.33 0.80
N THR A 782 -25.86 -25.89 -0.14
CA THR A 782 -26.28 -27.03 -0.96
C THR A 782 -26.66 -28.22 -0.08
N GLY A 783 -27.92 -28.67 -0.19
CA GLY A 783 -28.47 -29.79 0.59
C GLY A 783 -28.91 -29.44 2.03
N LYS A 784 -28.43 -28.32 2.60
CA LYS A 784 -28.92 -27.77 3.88
C LYS A 784 -30.18 -26.93 3.69
N SER A 785 -30.27 -26.17 2.60
CA SER A 785 -31.30 -25.14 2.36
C SER A 785 -32.76 -25.63 2.50
N GLN A 786 -33.03 -26.89 2.20
CA GLN A 786 -34.37 -27.51 2.34
C GLN A 786 -34.81 -27.71 3.80
N TYR A 787 -33.89 -27.61 4.76
CA TYR A 787 -34.14 -27.81 6.19
C TYR A 787 -33.90 -26.54 7.03
N LEU A 788 -33.46 -25.45 6.41
CA LEU A 788 -33.18 -24.18 7.09
C LEU A 788 -34.39 -23.25 6.96
N GLU A 789 -34.77 -22.61 8.06
CA GLU A 789 -35.69 -21.49 8.01
C GLU A 789 -35.07 -20.33 7.19
N GLY A 790 -35.92 -19.46 6.64
CA GLY A 790 -35.50 -18.29 5.84
C GLY A 790 -34.35 -17.49 6.46
N LYS A 791 -34.35 -17.36 7.79
CA LYS A 791 -33.37 -16.56 8.54
C LYS A 791 -32.03 -17.27 8.79
N ASP A 792 -31.99 -18.60 8.76
CA ASP A 792 -30.80 -19.41 9.09
C ASP A 792 -29.96 -19.76 7.87
N LYS A 793 -30.49 -19.46 6.68
CA LYS A 793 -29.86 -19.54 5.38
C LYS A 793 -28.65 -18.60 5.24
N LEU A 794 -27.65 -18.99 4.45
CA LEU A 794 -26.49 -18.14 4.15
C LEU A 794 -26.95 -16.88 3.42
N ARG A 795 -26.46 -15.73 3.92
CA ARG A 795 -26.85 -14.39 3.46
C ARG A 795 -25.81 -13.70 2.57
N MET A 796 -24.63 -14.31 2.40
CA MET A 796 -23.55 -13.73 1.60
C MET A 796 -23.99 -13.69 0.11
N PRO A 797 -24.14 -12.48 -0.48
CA PRO A 797 -24.52 -12.36 -1.87
C PRO A 797 -23.32 -12.67 -2.78
N LYS A 798 -23.57 -12.85 -4.08
CA LYS A 798 -22.52 -13.20 -5.05
C LYS A 798 -21.82 -11.92 -5.56
N PRO A 799 -20.54 -11.67 -5.20
CA PRO A 799 -19.79 -10.56 -5.79
C PRO A 799 -19.39 -10.88 -7.25
N TYR A 800 -19.13 -9.84 -8.04
CA TYR A 800 -18.50 -10.01 -9.35
C TYR A 800 -16.98 -10.01 -9.21
N LEU A 801 -16.35 -11.14 -9.54
CA LEU A 801 -14.90 -11.34 -9.46
C LEU A 801 -14.41 -12.12 -10.68
N THR A 802 -13.33 -11.63 -11.31
CA THR A 802 -12.53 -12.43 -12.26
C THR A 802 -11.65 -13.41 -11.48
N GLU A 803 -10.99 -14.33 -12.19
CA GLU A 803 -10.05 -15.28 -11.56
C GLU A 803 -8.92 -14.57 -10.82
N GLU A 804 -8.22 -13.63 -11.47
CA GLU A 804 -7.16 -12.82 -10.87
C GLU A 804 -7.65 -12.06 -9.62
N TRP A 805 -8.88 -11.55 -9.66
CA TRP A 805 -9.47 -10.83 -8.52
C TRP A 805 -9.76 -11.73 -7.33
N ARG A 806 -10.23 -12.95 -7.57
CA ARG A 806 -10.41 -13.97 -6.52
C ARG A 806 -9.07 -14.34 -5.90
N THR A 807 -8.02 -14.51 -6.70
CA THR A 807 -6.66 -14.76 -6.18
C THR A 807 -6.18 -13.62 -5.28
N GLY A 808 -6.37 -12.37 -5.68
CA GLY A 808 -6.01 -11.20 -4.87
C GLY A 808 -6.75 -11.16 -3.52
N LEU A 809 -8.07 -11.33 -3.53
CA LEU A 809 -8.87 -11.37 -2.29
C LEU A 809 -8.52 -12.58 -1.40
N THR A 810 -8.31 -13.75 -1.99
CA THR A 810 -7.87 -14.94 -1.26
C THR A 810 -6.50 -14.72 -0.62
N THR A 811 -5.57 -14.07 -1.31
CA THR A 811 -4.26 -13.69 -0.78
C THR A 811 -4.37 -12.76 0.43
N LEU A 812 -5.27 -11.76 0.36
CA LEU A 812 -5.57 -10.89 1.51
C LEU A 812 -6.11 -11.71 2.70
N LEU A 813 -7.13 -12.55 2.48
CA LEU A 813 -7.77 -13.33 3.54
C LEU A 813 -6.84 -14.35 4.19
N LEU A 814 -6.00 -15.04 3.39
CA LEU A 814 -5.01 -15.99 3.89
C LEU A 814 -3.98 -15.33 4.81
N GLY A 815 -3.60 -14.08 4.52
CA GLY A 815 -2.67 -13.32 5.35
C GLY A 815 -3.30 -12.56 6.51
N SER A 816 -4.63 -12.48 6.58
CA SER A 816 -5.38 -11.85 7.67
C SER A 816 -5.46 -12.78 8.88
N VAL A 817 -4.34 -12.93 9.58
CA VAL A 817 -4.18 -13.86 10.73
C VAL A 817 -4.03 -13.13 12.08
N GLY A 818 -3.76 -11.82 12.05
CA GLY A 818 -3.46 -11.03 13.25
C GLY A 818 -2.17 -11.46 13.96
N ALA A 819 -1.86 -10.81 15.09
CA ALA A 819 -0.66 -11.09 15.87
C ALA A 819 -0.64 -12.49 16.49
N GLU A 820 -1.82 -13.01 16.89
CA GLU A 820 -1.95 -14.30 17.56
C GLU A 820 -1.94 -15.49 16.58
N GLY A 821 -2.39 -15.27 15.34
CA GLY A 821 -2.43 -16.30 14.30
C GLY A 821 -1.20 -16.31 13.38
N ALA A 822 -0.30 -15.34 13.52
CA ALA A 822 0.91 -15.31 12.72
C ALA A 822 1.97 -16.32 13.21
N ASN A 823 2.70 -16.91 12.28
CA ASN A 823 3.86 -17.74 12.57
C ASN A 823 5.13 -16.92 12.91
N VAL A 824 4.98 -15.61 13.09
CA VAL A 824 6.03 -14.65 13.45
C VAL A 824 5.58 -13.80 14.64
N PRO A 825 6.50 -13.43 15.54
CA PRO A 825 6.19 -12.56 16.67
C PRO A 825 5.69 -11.18 16.23
N ALA A 826 4.79 -10.58 17.02
CA ALA A 826 4.26 -9.24 16.81
C ALA A 826 5.35 -8.14 16.69
N ALA A 827 6.53 -8.36 17.29
CA ALA A 827 7.66 -7.43 17.19
C ALA A 827 8.23 -7.29 15.76
N LEU A 828 7.97 -8.26 14.88
CA LEU A 828 8.38 -8.22 13.47
C LEU A 828 7.32 -7.57 12.57
N PHE A 829 6.16 -7.22 13.10
CA PHE A 829 5.10 -6.58 12.33
C PHE A 829 5.53 -5.17 11.97
N TYR A 830 5.15 -4.72 10.78
CA TYR A 830 5.53 -3.41 10.29
C TYR A 830 4.66 -2.33 10.93
N ASN A 831 5.14 -1.80 12.06
CA ASN A 831 4.54 -0.67 12.75
C ASN A 831 5.58 0.45 12.93
N PRO A 832 5.77 1.32 11.91
CA PRO A 832 6.83 2.32 11.92
C PRO A 832 6.68 3.27 13.11
N GLN A 833 7.73 3.35 13.92
CA GLN A 833 7.81 4.29 15.05
C GLN A 833 8.35 5.66 14.61
N ASP A 834 8.98 5.73 13.43
CA ASP A 834 9.39 7.00 12.85
C ASP A 834 8.21 7.68 12.16
N GLY A 835 8.00 8.97 12.48
CA GLY A 835 6.87 9.73 11.96
C GLY A 835 6.82 9.75 10.43
N ARG A 836 7.98 9.76 9.76
CA ARG A 836 8.06 9.79 8.29
C ARG A 836 7.41 8.56 7.65
N ARG A 837 7.77 7.34 8.05
CA ARG A 837 7.15 6.13 7.50
C ARG A 837 5.67 6.02 7.88
N GLN A 838 5.30 6.49 9.07
CA GLN A 838 3.90 6.54 9.50
C GLN A 838 3.06 7.50 8.64
N ASP A 839 3.61 8.66 8.27
CA ASP A 839 2.97 9.61 7.36
C ASP A 839 2.80 9.03 5.94
N ILE A 840 3.79 8.25 5.47
CA ILE A 840 3.68 7.52 4.19
C ILE A 840 2.54 6.50 4.26
N GLN A 841 2.49 5.69 5.31
CA GLN A 841 1.45 4.68 5.52
C GLN A 841 0.05 5.33 5.57
N ASN A 842 -0.12 6.41 6.34
CA ASN A 842 -1.38 7.13 6.46
C ASN A 842 -1.80 7.81 5.16
N GLY A 843 -0.87 8.41 4.42
CA GLY A 843 -1.17 9.07 3.16
C GLY A 843 -1.72 8.12 2.10
N TRP A 844 -1.24 6.87 2.05
CA TRP A 844 -1.75 5.88 1.09
C TRP A 844 -3.22 5.54 1.28
N TRP A 845 -3.74 5.58 2.53
CA TRP A 845 -5.16 5.42 2.79
C TRP A 845 -6.00 6.50 2.11
N VAL A 846 -5.58 7.77 2.20
CA VAL A 846 -6.27 8.90 1.57
C VAL A 846 -6.12 8.86 0.03
N ILE A 847 -4.90 8.60 -0.46
CA ILE A 847 -4.60 8.52 -1.90
C ILE A 847 -5.47 7.47 -2.61
N LYS A 848 -5.61 6.28 -2.01
CA LYS A 848 -6.43 5.18 -2.56
C LYS A 848 -7.93 5.45 -2.38
N LYS A 849 -8.37 6.04 -1.27
CA LYS A 849 -9.77 6.39 -1.01
C LYS A 849 -10.35 7.29 -2.10
N TYR A 850 -9.59 8.29 -2.55
CA TYR A 850 -10.03 9.28 -3.53
C TYR A 850 -9.55 9.03 -4.97
N ASN A 851 -8.93 7.87 -5.24
CA ASN A 851 -8.43 7.49 -6.56
C ASN A 851 -7.46 8.52 -7.19
N CYS A 852 -6.56 9.10 -6.39
CA CYS A 852 -5.61 10.09 -6.92
C CYS A 852 -4.73 9.51 -8.04
N MET A 853 -4.50 8.20 -8.02
CA MET A 853 -3.75 7.43 -9.03
C MET A 853 -4.45 7.34 -10.40
N GLY A 854 -5.75 7.63 -10.48
CA GLY A 854 -6.47 7.71 -11.75
C GLY A 854 -5.99 8.88 -12.62
N CYS A 855 -5.62 9.99 -11.99
CA CYS A 855 -5.13 11.20 -12.66
C CYS A 855 -3.61 11.34 -12.58
N HIS A 856 -3.00 10.99 -11.45
CA HIS A 856 -1.59 11.26 -11.14
C HIS A 856 -0.75 10.00 -11.09
N VAL A 857 0.53 10.14 -11.44
CA VAL A 857 1.55 9.15 -11.12
C VAL A 857 2.22 9.54 -9.79
N LEU A 858 2.05 8.71 -8.76
CA LEU A 858 2.54 8.96 -7.41
C LEU A 858 3.82 8.17 -7.06
N GLN A 859 4.08 7.08 -7.76
CA GLN A 859 5.29 6.27 -7.56
C GLN A 859 5.84 5.72 -8.88
N PRO A 860 7.15 5.48 -8.99
CA PRO A 860 7.74 4.76 -10.10
C PRO A 860 7.07 3.39 -10.29
N GLY A 861 6.86 2.98 -11.54
CA GLY A 861 6.23 1.69 -11.85
C GLY A 861 4.76 1.57 -11.45
N GLN A 862 4.08 2.67 -11.09
CA GLN A 862 2.66 2.67 -10.77
C GLN A 862 1.85 1.95 -11.85
N ARG A 863 0.94 1.05 -11.44
CA ARG A 863 -0.03 0.40 -12.33
C ARG A 863 -1.44 0.65 -11.86
N VAL A 864 -2.37 0.80 -12.81
CA VAL A 864 -3.79 1.03 -12.54
C VAL A 864 -4.66 0.15 -13.44
N PRO A 865 -5.78 -0.38 -12.93
CA PRO A 865 -6.76 -1.09 -13.75
C PRO A 865 -7.59 -0.09 -14.55
N LEU A 866 -7.77 -0.34 -15.85
CA LEU A 866 -8.63 0.46 -16.72
C LEU A 866 -9.22 -0.39 -17.85
N PHE A 867 -10.30 0.12 -18.45
CA PHE A 867 -10.81 -0.38 -19.72
C PHE A 867 -10.18 0.41 -20.86
N ASN A 868 -9.72 -0.29 -21.90
CA ASN A 868 -9.15 0.31 -23.11
C ASN A 868 -9.65 -0.44 -24.34
N ASN A 869 -10.92 -0.21 -24.68
CA ASN A 869 -11.66 -0.95 -25.70
C ASN A 869 -11.58 -2.47 -25.43
N SER A 870 -11.94 -2.88 -24.22
CA SER A 870 -11.87 -4.27 -23.76
C SER A 870 -13.03 -4.61 -22.83
N ALA A 871 -13.55 -5.84 -22.94
CA ALA A 871 -14.65 -6.31 -22.10
C ALA A 871 -14.26 -6.42 -20.62
N GLU A 872 -13.00 -6.82 -20.37
CA GLU A 872 -12.38 -6.94 -19.07
C GLU A 872 -11.32 -5.86 -18.84
N PRO A 873 -11.13 -5.41 -17.59
CA PRO A 873 -10.14 -4.39 -17.27
C PRO A 873 -8.72 -4.97 -17.33
N MET A 874 -7.77 -4.17 -17.82
CA MET A 874 -6.35 -4.54 -17.86
C MET A 874 -5.50 -3.63 -16.96
N MET A 875 -4.41 -4.17 -16.41
CA MET A 875 -3.46 -3.42 -15.61
C MET A 875 -2.44 -2.68 -16.48
N THR A 876 -2.54 -1.35 -16.56
CA THR A 876 -1.65 -0.49 -17.37
C THR A 876 -0.68 0.32 -16.50
N GLY A 877 0.52 0.60 -17.00
CA GLY A 877 1.49 1.47 -16.31
C GLY A 877 1.12 2.95 -16.38
N GLY A 878 1.38 3.70 -15.30
CA GLY A 878 1.08 5.12 -15.18
C GLY A 878 -0.26 5.40 -14.48
N ALA A 879 -1.01 6.36 -15.02
CA ALA A 879 -2.34 6.75 -14.55
C ALA A 879 -3.40 6.47 -15.63
N VAL A 880 -4.68 6.44 -15.26
CA VAL A 880 -5.78 6.14 -16.19
C VAL A 880 -5.78 7.16 -17.33
N LEU A 881 -5.68 8.45 -17.02
CA LEU A 881 -5.67 9.52 -18.04
C LEU A 881 -4.49 9.43 -19.01
N THR A 882 -3.32 8.98 -18.54
CA THR A 882 -2.13 8.85 -19.40
C THR A 882 -2.28 7.80 -20.51
N SER A 883 -3.25 6.89 -20.33
CA SER A 883 -3.54 5.82 -21.29
C SER A 883 -4.67 6.16 -22.25
N MET A 884 -5.39 7.27 -22.03
CA MET A 884 -6.54 7.66 -22.84
C MET A 884 -6.11 8.22 -24.21
N PRO A 885 -6.77 7.83 -25.32
CA PRO A 885 -6.42 8.30 -26.66
C PRO A 885 -6.35 9.83 -26.79
N PHE A 886 -7.27 10.54 -26.13
CA PHE A 886 -7.34 12.01 -26.13
C PHE A 886 -6.01 12.68 -25.70
N TYR A 887 -5.28 12.09 -24.73
CA TYR A 887 -4.06 12.69 -24.17
C TYR A 887 -2.77 12.16 -24.82
N GLN A 888 -2.85 11.18 -25.73
CA GLN A 888 -1.65 10.63 -26.38
C GLN A 888 -0.94 11.68 -27.25
N SER A 889 -1.71 12.55 -27.91
CA SER A 889 -1.21 13.63 -28.76
C SER A 889 -1.01 14.98 -28.04
N THR A 890 -1.42 15.09 -26.77
CA THR A 890 -1.44 16.35 -25.99
C THR A 890 -0.92 16.12 -24.57
N LYS A 891 0.28 15.56 -24.45
CA LYS A 891 0.87 15.15 -23.17
C LYS A 891 1.05 16.31 -22.19
N GLU A 892 1.22 17.53 -22.69
CA GLU A 892 1.29 18.77 -21.92
C GLU A 892 0.00 19.12 -21.18
N LEU A 893 -1.14 18.54 -21.58
CA LEU A 893 -2.43 18.70 -20.93
C LEU A 893 -2.66 17.67 -19.81
N LEU A 894 -1.73 16.75 -19.56
CA LEU A 894 -1.86 15.77 -18.49
C LEU A 894 -1.63 16.40 -17.10
N PRO A 895 -2.28 15.85 -16.05
CA PRO A 895 -1.96 16.22 -14.68
C PRO A 895 -0.48 15.97 -14.35
N PRO A 896 0.10 16.75 -13.42
CA PRO A 896 1.51 16.56 -13.05
C PRO A 896 1.75 15.22 -12.37
N MET A 897 2.96 14.69 -12.54
CA MET A 897 3.50 13.65 -11.65
C MET A 897 3.72 14.23 -10.26
N LEU A 898 3.44 13.42 -9.22
CA LEU A 898 3.50 13.83 -7.81
C LEU A 898 4.57 13.08 -7.00
N THR A 899 5.46 12.35 -7.67
CA THR A 899 6.54 11.56 -7.04
C THR A 899 7.49 12.39 -6.19
N SER A 900 7.64 13.68 -6.48
CA SER A 900 8.51 14.62 -5.75
C SER A 900 7.77 15.87 -5.28
N GLU A 901 6.45 15.78 -5.05
CA GLU A 901 5.62 16.97 -4.79
C GLU A 901 6.10 17.75 -3.56
N GLY A 902 6.44 17.06 -2.47
CA GLY A 902 6.90 17.72 -1.23
C GLY A 902 8.23 18.46 -1.39
N ALA A 903 9.11 18.01 -2.29
CA ALA A 903 10.32 18.76 -2.64
C ALA A 903 10.01 19.97 -3.53
N ARG A 904 8.93 19.90 -4.32
CA ARG A 904 8.56 20.94 -5.30
C ARG A 904 7.88 22.13 -4.67
N VAL A 905 6.87 21.89 -3.84
CA VAL A 905 5.95 22.95 -3.40
C VAL A 905 6.07 23.25 -1.91
N ASP A 906 5.76 24.49 -1.57
CA ASP A 906 5.59 24.95 -0.20
C ASP A 906 4.37 24.23 0.44
N PRO A 907 4.50 23.67 1.66
CA PRO A 907 3.44 22.88 2.28
C PRO A 907 2.20 23.70 2.65
N ASP A 908 2.35 24.97 3.04
CA ASP A 908 1.21 25.84 3.36
C ASP A 908 0.44 26.20 2.08
N TRP A 909 1.19 26.44 1.00
CA TRP A 909 0.59 26.61 -0.33
C TRP A 909 -0.14 25.35 -0.77
N LEU A 910 0.47 24.16 -0.61
CA LEU A 910 -0.14 22.90 -1.01
C LEU A 910 -1.43 22.62 -0.23
N MET A 911 -1.44 22.91 1.07
CA MET A 911 -2.65 22.78 1.89
C MET A 911 -3.78 23.67 1.38
N LYS A 912 -3.49 24.93 1.07
CA LYS A 912 -4.47 25.88 0.49
C LYS A 912 -4.97 25.40 -0.88
N PHE A 913 -4.07 24.91 -1.74
CA PHE A 913 -4.41 24.40 -3.05
C PHE A 913 -5.28 23.13 -2.99
N LEU A 914 -4.99 22.20 -2.09
CA LEU A 914 -5.80 20.99 -1.91
C LEU A 914 -7.18 21.31 -1.32
N LYS A 915 -7.29 22.34 -0.47
CA LYS A 915 -8.58 22.84 0.04
C LYS A 915 -9.42 23.48 -1.06
N ASP A 916 -8.81 24.35 -1.87
CA ASP A 916 -9.46 24.99 -3.03
C ASP A 916 -8.48 25.14 -4.21
N PRO A 917 -8.54 24.24 -5.21
CA PRO A 917 -7.67 24.30 -6.37
C PRO A 917 -7.88 25.53 -7.27
N SER A 918 -8.98 26.28 -7.09
CA SER A 918 -9.22 27.51 -7.85
C SER A 918 -8.36 28.68 -7.38
N LEU A 919 -7.88 28.62 -6.13
CA LEU A 919 -7.13 29.69 -5.46
C LEU A 919 -7.84 31.05 -5.56
N MET A 920 -9.17 31.08 -5.38
CA MET A 920 -9.92 32.33 -5.34
C MET A 920 -9.51 33.17 -4.12
N PRO A 921 -9.28 34.50 -4.27
CA PRO A 921 -9.05 35.41 -3.16
C PRO A 921 -10.23 35.42 -2.18
N SER A 922 -9.92 35.47 -0.89
CA SER A 922 -10.92 35.56 0.19
C SER A 922 -11.81 36.80 0.02
N GLY A 923 -13.11 36.60 -0.19
CA GLY A 923 -14.10 37.68 -0.33
C GLY A 923 -14.59 37.97 -1.75
N GLU A 924 -14.00 37.34 -2.78
CA GLU A 924 -14.51 37.41 -4.16
C GLU A 924 -15.73 36.48 -4.30
N LYS A 925 -16.91 37.03 -4.61
CA LYS A 925 -18.12 36.22 -4.84
C LYS A 925 -17.94 35.36 -6.10
N PRO A 926 -18.49 34.13 -6.14
CA PRO A 926 -18.56 33.35 -7.38
C PRO A 926 -19.16 34.23 -8.48
N ALA A 927 -18.48 34.35 -9.63
CA ALA A 927 -18.96 35.20 -10.71
C ALA A 927 -20.37 34.76 -11.13
N ALA A 928 -21.34 35.68 -11.07
CA ALA A 928 -22.59 35.50 -11.77
C ALA A 928 -22.29 35.49 -13.27
N VAL A 929 -22.75 34.45 -13.98
CA VAL A 929 -22.49 34.28 -15.41
C VAL A 929 -23.06 35.48 -16.18
N PRO A 930 -22.27 36.20 -16.99
CA PRO A 930 -22.85 37.13 -17.95
C PRO A 930 -23.65 36.33 -18.98
N ALA A 931 -24.94 36.64 -19.12
CA ALA A 931 -25.75 36.09 -20.20
C ALA A 931 -25.04 36.36 -21.53
N SER A 932 -24.70 35.29 -22.25
CA SER A 932 -24.15 35.42 -23.60
C SER A 932 -25.20 36.06 -24.52
N PRO A 933 -24.79 36.91 -25.48
CA PRO A 933 -25.72 37.62 -26.34
C PRO A 933 -26.45 36.62 -27.23
N SER A 934 -27.78 36.57 -27.10
CA SER A 934 -28.63 35.79 -28.01
C SER A 934 -28.55 36.37 -29.43
N PRO A 935 -28.49 35.54 -30.48
CA PRO A 935 -28.66 36.02 -31.84
C PRO A 935 -30.14 36.37 -32.06
N SER A 936 -30.40 37.66 -32.32
CA SER A 936 -31.59 38.26 -32.95
C SER A 936 -32.73 37.28 -33.31
N ALA A 937 -33.81 37.34 -32.54
CA ALA A 937 -35.15 36.98 -33.01
C ALA A 937 -36.12 38.12 -32.65
N ALA A 938 -36.97 38.46 -33.63
CA ALA A 938 -37.73 39.68 -33.73
C ALA A 938 -38.74 39.94 -32.60
N ALA A 939 -39.01 41.23 -32.39
CA ALA A 939 -39.93 41.78 -31.41
C ALA A 939 -41.38 41.27 -31.55
N SER A 940 -42.02 41.02 -30.40
CA SER A 940 -43.47 41.17 -30.20
C SER A 940 -43.73 41.66 -28.77
N PRO A 941 -44.69 42.57 -28.54
CA PRO A 941 -44.72 43.41 -27.35
C PRO A 941 -45.42 42.77 -26.15
N ALA A 942 -44.97 43.23 -25.00
CA ALA A 942 -45.42 43.03 -23.63
C ALA A 942 -46.88 42.62 -23.39
N ALA A 943 -47.06 41.58 -22.57
CA ALA A 943 -48.15 41.49 -21.61
C ALA A 943 -47.54 41.41 -20.21
N GLU A 944 -47.77 42.45 -19.41
CA GLU A 944 -47.43 42.52 -17.99
C GLU A 944 -48.17 41.42 -17.23
N ALA A 945 -47.43 40.54 -16.55
CA ALA A 945 -47.98 39.72 -15.48
C ALA A 945 -47.29 40.12 -14.16
N LYS A 946 -48.08 40.73 -13.28
CA LYS A 946 -47.74 41.04 -11.88
C LYS A 946 -47.33 39.77 -11.11
N PRO A 947 -46.50 39.90 -10.05
CA PRO A 947 -46.01 38.78 -9.27
C PRO A 947 -47.15 38.13 -8.48
N SER A 948 -47.48 36.87 -8.79
CA SER A 948 -48.34 36.07 -7.93
C SER A 948 -47.53 35.46 -6.80
N ALA A 949 -48.12 35.55 -5.61
CA ALA A 949 -47.60 35.06 -4.34
C ALA A 949 -47.25 33.56 -4.33
N ALA A 950 -46.26 33.25 -3.48
CA ALA A 950 -46.06 32.01 -2.71
C ALA A 950 -46.64 30.72 -3.31
N THR A 951 -45.79 29.99 -4.01
CA THR A 951 -45.88 28.52 -4.12
C THR A 951 -44.61 27.92 -3.52
N ASN A 952 -44.80 26.91 -2.68
CA ASN A 952 -43.78 26.15 -1.94
C ASN A 952 -42.60 25.75 -2.82
N ASP A 953 -41.48 26.45 -2.68
CA ASP A 953 -40.21 26.00 -3.22
C ASP A 953 -39.29 25.65 -2.04
N GLN A 954 -38.98 24.36 -1.89
CA GLN A 954 -38.02 23.82 -0.90
C GLN A 954 -36.57 24.24 -1.23
N THR A 955 -36.36 25.37 -1.92
CA THR A 955 -35.07 25.83 -2.44
C THR A 955 -34.17 26.54 -1.42
N GLY A 956 -34.59 26.63 -0.16
CA GLY A 956 -33.78 27.25 0.91
C GLY A 956 -32.45 26.55 1.20
N GLY A 957 -32.30 25.28 0.82
CA GLY A 957 -31.13 24.44 1.16
C GLY A 957 -30.07 24.31 0.06
N ARG A 958 -29.97 25.21 -0.93
CA ARG A 958 -28.85 25.13 -1.89
C ARG A 958 -27.55 25.47 -1.18
N LEU A 959 -26.59 24.54 -1.19
CA LEU A 959 -25.20 24.84 -0.85
C LEU A 959 -24.73 26.04 -1.70
N GLN A 960 -23.90 26.90 -1.12
CA GLN A 960 -23.36 28.09 -1.79
C GLN A 960 -22.82 27.76 -3.20
N PRO A 961 -22.93 28.70 -4.17
CA PRO A 961 -22.38 28.50 -5.51
C PRO A 961 -20.90 28.14 -5.46
N GLN A 962 -20.45 27.33 -6.42
CA GLN A 962 -19.12 26.73 -6.36
C GLN A 962 -18.02 27.78 -6.40
N PRO A 963 -17.07 27.78 -5.45
CA PRO A 963 -15.90 28.63 -5.53
C PRO A 963 -15.12 28.34 -6.83
N GLY A 964 -14.87 29.38 -7.63
CA GLY A 964 -14.00 29.28 -8.81
C GLY A 964 -14.50 28.33 -9.89
N ALA A 965 -15.81 28.37 -10.21
CA ALA A 965 -16.37 27.66 -11.36
C ALA A 965 -15.52 27.91 -12.63
N ASN A 966 -15.12 26.83 -13.30
CA ASN A 966 -14.24 26.81 -14.47
C ASN A 966 -12.86 27.49 -14.31
N ARG A 967 -12.41 27.82 -13.09
CA ARG A 967 -11.15 28.54 -12.85
C ARG A 967 -10.01 27.59 -12.49
N ASN A 968 -9.09 27.26 -13.40
CA ASN A 968 -7.98 26.36 -13.07
C ASN A 968 -6.75 27.07 -12.44
N GLY A 969 -6.99 27.96 -11.46
CA GLY A 969 -6.02 28.65 -10.59
C GLY A 969 -4.60 28.83 -11.14
N VAL A 970 -3.75 27.82 -10.93
CA VAL A 970 -2.31 27.80 -11.27
C VAL A 970 -2.04 27.54 -12.76
N ARG A 971 -2.89 26.74 -13.40
CA ARG A 971 -2.70 26.22 -14.77
C ARG A 971 -4.00 26.38 -15.58
N PRO A 972 -4.43 27.63 -15.88
CA PRO A 972 -5.64 27.90 -16.66
C PRO A 972 -5.65 27.25 -18.04
N TYR A 973 -4.49 26.89 -18.60
CA TYR A 973 -4.36 26.20 -19.88
C TYR A 973 -4.68 24.70 -19.85
N LEU A 974 -4.71 24.07 -18.66
CA LEU A 974 -5.07 22.65 -18.58
C LEU A 974 -6.59 22.48 -18.68
N GLN A 975 -7.03 21.65 -19.64
CA GLN A 975 -8.44 21.29 -19.75
C GLN A 975 -8.89 20.32 -18.66
N VAL A 976 -8.00 19.42 -18.22
CA VAL A 976 -8.23 18.60 -17.04
C VAL A 976 -8.04 19.45 -15.78
N HIS A 977 -9.09 19.54 -14.98
CA HIS A 977 -9.07 20.33 -13.75
C HIS A 977 -8.69 19.43 -12.57
N MET A 978 -7.85 19.93 -11.66
CA MET A 978 -7.80 19.34 -10.32
C MET A 978 -9.18 19.57 -9.68
N PRO A 979 -9.93 18.52 -9.34
CA PRO A 979 -11.26 18.69 -8.78
C PRO A 979 -11.17 19.05 -7.29
N THR A 980 -12.23 19.65 -6.77
CA THR A 980 -12.34 19.97 -5.34
C THR A 980 -12.85 18.75 -4.60
N PHE A 981 -11.94 18.05 -3.94
CA PHE A 981 -12.26 16.99 -2.99
C PHE A 981 -12.68 17.59 -1.66
N ASN A 982 -13.43 16.81 -0.88
CA ASN A 982 -13.91 17.23 0.42
C ASN A 982 -13.00 16.80 1.57
N PHE A 983 -11.73 17.13 1.49
CA PHE A 983 -10.80 16.75 2.54
C PHE A 983 -11.14 17.48 3.84
N SER A 984 -11.25 16.76 4.96
CA SER A 984 -11.20 17.40 6.26
C SER A 984 -9.82 18.03 6.49
N PRO A 985 -9.68 18.95 7.47
CA PRO A 985 -8.36 19.42 7.90
C PRO A 985 -7.41 18.28 8.32
N ASN A 986 -7.93 17.12 8.74
CA ASN A 986 -7.12 15.95 9.03
C ASN A 986 -6.56 15.33 7.75
N GLU A 987 -7.41 15.03 6.77
CA GLU A 987 -6.97 14.44 5.49
C GLU A 987 -6.03 15.39 4.73
N LEU A 988 -6.27 16.70 4.77
CA LEU A 988 -5.37 17.70 4.17
C LEU A 988 -3.96 17.62 4.79
N ARG A 989 -3.87 17.58 6.13
CA ARG A 989 -2.59 17.44 6.82
C ARG A 989 -1.90 16.12 6.49
N VAL A 990 -2.65 15.02 6.47
CA VAL A 990 -2.13 13.69 6.10
C VAL A 990 -1.53 13.71 4.69
N LEU A 991 -2.19 14.34 3.71
CA LEU A 991 -1.69 14.43 2.33
C LEU A 991 -0.43 15.31 2.24
N VAL A 992 -0.40 16.47 2.90
CA VAL A 992 0.78 17.34 2.89
C VAL A 992 1.99 16.64 3.52
N ARG A 993 1.80 16.00 4.68
CA ARG A 993 2.82 15.21 5.36
C ARG A 993 3.30 14.04 4.52
N PHE A 994 2.38 13.33 3.87
CA PHE A 994 2.71 12.26 2.94
C PHE A 994 3.67 12.74 1.85
N PHE A 995 3.36 13.85 1.16
CA PHE A 995 4.23 14.35 0.10
C PHE A 995 5.59 14.83 0.60
N MET A 996 5.63 15.46 1.78
CA MET A 996 6.87 15.85 2.46
C MET A 996 7.72 14.61 2.82
N ALA A 997 7.09 13.60 3.41
CA ALA A 997 7.71 12.35 3.83
C ALA A 997 8.23 11.53 2.64
N VAL A 998 7.46 11.38 1.56
CA VAL A 998 7.92 10.71 0.32
C VAL A 998 9.13 11.44 -0.25
N SER A 999 9.17 12.77 -0.17
CA SER A 999 10.25 13.61 -0.71
C SER A 999 11.44 13.83 0.25
N SER A 1000 11.50 13.11 1.37
CA SER A 1000 12.55 13.27 2.40
C SER A 1000 12.69 14.71 2.93
N GLN A 1001 11.59 15.45 3.04
CA GLN A 1001 11.61 16.84 3.50
C GLN A 1001 11.40 16.90 5.02
N ASN A 1002 12.08 17.85 5.68
CA ASN A 1002 11.93 18.07 7.11
C ASN A 1002 10.56 18.71 7.45
N GLU A 1003 10.00 18.36 8.61
CA GLU A 1003 8.82 18.99 9.20
C GLU A 1003 9.19 19.54 10.60
N PRO A 1004 8.86 20.81 10.93
CA PRO A 1004 8.22 21.79 10.06
C PRO A 1004 9.16 22.26 8.94
N TYR A 1005 8.58 22.59 7.78
CA TYR A 1005 9.33 23.28 6.73
C TYR A 1005 9.57 24.72 7.16
N ILE A 1006 10.84 25.10 7.28
CA ILE A 1006 11.23 26.47 7.58
C ILE A 1006 11.58 27.14 6.26
N LYS A 1007 10.76 28.09 5.84
CA LYS A 1007 11.02 28.87 4.63
C LYS A 1007 12.17 29.82 4.88
N GLU A 1008 13.30 29.59 4.21
CA GLU A 1008 14.42 30.52 4.25
C GLU A 1008 14.03 31.84 3.56
N PRO A 1009 14.23 33.00 4.21
CA PRO A 1009 13.97 34.29 3.59
C PRO A 1009 14.93 34.48 2.42
N MET A 1010 14.39 34.82 1.25
CA MET A 1010 15.20 35.12 0.08
C MET A 1010 15.94 36.44 0.29
N GLU A 1011 17.25 36.46 0.04
CA GLU A 1011 18.05 37.69 0.14
C GLU A 1011 17.53 38.77 -0.82
N PRO A 1012 17.47 40.06 -0.45
CA PRO A 1012 17.01 41.13 -1.34
C PRO A 1012 18.03 41.45 -2.45
N MET A 1013 17.63 41.42 -3.72
CA MET A 1013 18.53 41.68 -4.85
C MET A 1013 18.96 43.14 -4.94
N THR A 1014 20.25 43.37 -5.23
CA THR A 1014 20.75 44.68 -5.66
C THR A 1014 20.24 45.03 -7.06
N GLU A 1015 20.24 46.32 -7.44
CA GLU A 1015 19.78 46.72 -8.78
C GLU A 1015 20.68 46.18 -9.90
N ALA A 1016 21.98 46.06 -9.65
CA ALA A 1016 22.92 45.44 -10.61
C ALA A 1016 22.59 43.95 -10.84
N GLU A 1017 22.40 43.18 -9.77
CA GLU A 1017 21.96 41.79 -9.85
C GLU A 1017 20.60 41.65 -10.54
N ARG A 1018 19.65 42.54 -10.24
CA ARG A 1018 18.32 42.57 -10.86
C ARG A 1018 18.43 42.80 -12.36
N SER A 1019 19.30 43.72 -12.79
CA SER A 1019 19.49 43.97 -14.23
C SER A 1019 20.12 42.79 -14.95
N ILE A 1020 21.13 42.15 -14.35
CA ILE A 1020 21.77 40.95 -14.93
C ILE A 1020 20.77 39.80 -15.02
N ALA A 1021 20.02 39.54 -13.95
CA ALA A 1021 19.01 38.49 -13.92
C ALA A 1021 17.88 38.74 -14.93
N ARG A 1022 17.46 40.00 -15.08
CA ARG A 1022 16.50 40.42 -16.10
C ARG A 1022 17.01 40.08 -17.50
N ASN A 1023 18.28 40.40 -17.79
CA ASN A 1023 18.89 40.09 -19.07
C ASN A 1023 18.94 38.59 -19.33
N ILE A 1024 19.27 37.76 -18.34
CA ILE A 1024 19.18 36.29 -18.44
C ILE A 1024 17.73 35.84 -18.73
N PHE A 1025 16.74 36.40 -18.03
CA PHE A 1025 15.34 36.03 -18.12
C PHE A 1025 14.70 36.32 -19.49
N VAL A 1026 15.20 37.33 -20.22
CA VAL A 1026 14.69 37.72 -21.55
C VAL A 1026 15.58 37.25 -22.71
N SER A 1027 16.77 36.71 -22.45
CA SER A 1027 17.73 36.30 -23.50
C SER A 1027 17.54 34.87 -24.00
N GLY A 1028 17.89 34.61 -25.26
CA GLY A 1028 17.85 33.28 -25.88
C GLY A 1028 16.43 32.81 -26.22
N THR A 1029 15.72 32.27 -25.23
CA THR A 1029 14.28 31.91 -25.32
C THR A 1029 13.54 32.64 -24.19
N PRO A 1030 12.89 33.78 -24.46
CA PRO A 1030 12.27 34.60 -23.42
C PRO A 1030 11.27 33.80 -22.58
N CYS A 1031 11.44 33.78 -21.25
CA CYS A 1031 10.61 33.01 -20.33
C CYS A 1031 9.11 33.33 -20.48
N LEU A 1032 8.78 34.61 -20.69
CA LEU A 1032 7.40 35.06 -20.85
C LEU A 1032 6.75 34.60 -22.15
N LYS A 1033 7.47 34.01 -23.12
CA LYS A 1033 6.87 33.48 -24.35
C LYS A 1033 5.93 32.29 -24.09
N CYS A 1034 6.24 31.48 -23.07
CA CYS A 1034 5.46 30.29 -22.72
C CYS A 1034 4.69 30.45 -21.40
N HIS A 1035 5.16 31.31 -20.50
CA HIS A 1035 4.55 31.53 -19.19
C HIS A 1035 3.43 32.55 -19.23
N ILE A 1036 2.42 32.35 -18.39
CA ILE A 1036 1.29 33.27 -18.19
C ILE A 1036 1.78 34.63 -17.69
N THR A 1037 1.24 35.69 -18.28
CA THR A 1037 1.63 37.07 -18.04
C THR A 1037 0.51 37.92 -17.41
N GLY A 1038 -0.74 37.48 -17.53
CA GLY A 1038 -1.94 38.25 -17.18
C GLY A 1038 -2.55 38.98 -18.38
N GLU A 1039 -1.91 38.94 -19.57
CA GLU A 1039 -2.47 39.50 -20.81
C GLU A 1039 -3.31 38.44 -21.54
N PRO A 1040 -4.62 38.65 -21.73
CA PRO A 1040 -5.53 37.61 -22.25
C PRO A 1040 -5.13 36.99 -23.59
N VAL A 1041 -4.57 37.80 -24.50
CA VAL A 1041 -4.17 37.34 -25.84
C VAL A 1041 -2.97 36.41 -25.78
N HIS A 1042 -2.00 36.72 -24.92
CA HIS A 1042 -0.83 35.90 -24.69
C HIS A 1042 -1.20 34.64 -23.90
N ASP A 1043 -1.94 34.81 -22.81
CA ASP A 1043 -2.32 33.74 -21.90
C ASP A 1043 -3.18 32.65 -22.57
N ALA A 1044 -3.92 33.00 -23.63
CA ALA A 1044 -4.68 32.03 -24.43
C ALA A 1044 -3.81 30.97 -25.13
N ARG A 1045 -2.49 31.21 -25.27
CA ARG A 1045 -1.52 30.29 -25.88
C ARG A 1045 -0.41 29.87 -24.90
N ALA A 1046 -0.42 30.41 -23.69
CA ALA A 1046 0.57 30.09 -22.67
C ALA A 1046 0.36 28.65 -22.17
N ILE A 1047 1.47 27.94 -21.95
CA ILE A 1047 1.50 26.54 -21.51
C ILE A 1047 2.27 26.37 -20.19
N ALA A 1048 2.59 27.48 -19.52
CA ALA A 1048 3.35 27.46 -18.28
C ALA A 1048 2.81 28.45 -17.23
N PRO A 1049 2.94 28.16 -15.92
CA PRO A 1049 2.35 28.97 -14.84
C PRO A 1049 2.90 30.39 -14.74
N ASN A 1050 2.14 31.30 -14.13
CA ASN A 1050 2.58 32.67 -13.87
C ASN A 1050 3.73 32.73 -12.84
N PHE A 1051 4.81 33.46 -13.13
CA PHE A 1051 5.96 33.61 -12.23
C PHE A 1051 5.63 34.34 -10.93
N LEU A 1052 4.59 35.18 -10.89
CA LEU A 1052 4.14 35.84 -9.67
C LEU A 1052 3.74 34.86 -8.56
N LEU A 1053 3.41 33.61 -8.93
CA LEU A 1053 3.10 32.55 -7.97
C LEU A 1053 4.34 31.79 -7.49
N ALA A 1054 5.50 31.93 -8.15
CA ALA A 1054 6.69 31.12 -7.90
C ALA A 1054 7.17 31.24 -6.45
N GLY A 1055 7.34 32.45 -5.93
CA GLY A 1055 7.82 32.68 -4.56
C GLY A 1055 6.87 32.22 -3.44
N GLN A 1056 5.58 32.06 -3.74
CA GLN A 1056 4.59 31.52 -2.79
C GLN A 1056 4.44 30.00 -2.89
N ARG A 1057 4.63 29.45 -4.09
CA ARG A 1057 4.32 28.06 -4.42
C ARG A 1057 5.52 27.13 -4.38
N LEU A 1058 6.66 27.55 -4.93
CA LEU A 1058 7.79 26.68 -5.21
C LEU A 1058 8.86 26.80 -4.12
N LYS A 1059 9.65 25.75 -3.94
CA LYS A 1059 10.87 25.79 -3.13
C LYS A 1059 12.07 26.23 -3.99
N PRO A 1060 12.98 27.09 -3.47
CA PRO A 1060 14.12 27.59 -4.25
C PRO A 1060 15.03 26.47 -4.78
N ASP A 1061 15.42 25.51 -3.94
CA ASP A 1061 16.33 24.43 -4.32
C ASP A 1061 15.75 23.50 -5.38
N TRP A 1062 14.45 23.23 -5.32
CA TRP A 1062 13.78 22.47 -6.37
C TRP A 1062 13.75 23.26 -7.68
N THR A 1063 13.45 24.57 -7.61
CA THR A 1063 13.42 25.43 -8.80
C THR A 1063 14.80 25.52 -9.45
N PHE A 1064 15.85 25.60 -8.64
CA PHE A 1064 17.23 25.53 -9.10
C PHE A 1064 17.48 24.24 -9.90
N ARG A 1065 17.19 23.07 -9.32
CA ARG A 1065 17.36 21.77 -10.02
C ARG A 1065 16.50 21.68 -11.29
N TRP A 1066 15.27 22.20 -11.24
CA TRP A 1066 14.36 22.26 -12.39
C TRP A 1066 14.93 23.10 -13.53
N LEU A 1067 15.59 24.22 -13.26
CA LEU A 1067 16.20 25.06 -14.31
C LEU A 1067 17.43 24.42 -14.96
N LEU A 1068 18.15 23.55 -14.24
CA LEU A 1068 19.33 22.87 -14.76
C LEU A 1068 18.95 21.77 -15.76
N ASP A 1069 18.03 20.89 -15.37
CA ASP A 1069 17.56 19.78 -16.21
C ASP A 1069 16.07 19.46 -15.95
N PRO A 1070 15.15 20.17 -16.63
CA PRO A 1070 13.73 19.90 -16.52
C PRO A 1070 13.34 18.50 -16.99
N ALA A 1071 14.01 17.96 -18.01
CA ALA A 1071 13.68 16.68 -18.62
C ALA A 1071 14.01 15.49 -17.70
N GLN A 1072 15.04 15.62 -16.86
CA GLN A 1072 15.36 14.65 -15.84
C GLN A 1072 14.29 14.58 -14.73
N ILE A 1073 13.68 15.71 -14.38
CA ILE A 1073 12.64 15.77 -13.34
C ILE A 1073 11.26 15.40 -13.89
N SER A 1074 10.93 15.87 -15.09
CA SER A 1074 9.66 15.59 -15.76
C SER A 1074 9.90 15.26 -17.23
N PRO A 1075 10.10 13.98 -17.55
CA PRO A 1075 10.32 13.53 -18.93
C PRO A 1075 9.20 14.00 -19.87
N GLY A 1076 9.58 14.56 -21.01
CA GLY A 1076 8.63 15.09 -22.02
C GLY A 1076 8.05 16.48 -21.70
N THR A 1077 8.60 17.20 -20.73
CA THR A 1077 8.22 18.59 -20.46
C THR A 1077 8.56 19.53 -21.63
N ALA A 1078 7.75 20.57 -21.84
CA ALA A 1078 8.00 21.62 -22.82
C ALA A 1078 9.08 22.63 -22.37
N MET A 1079 9.54 22.56 -21.11
CA MET A 1079 10.60 23.44 -20.61
C MET A 1079 11.94 23.06 -21.25
N PRO A 1080 12.68 24.02 -21.86
CA PRO A 1080 13.94 23.74 -22.52
C PRO A 1080 15.01 23.25 -21.54
N THR A 1081 15.78 22.25 -21.95
CA THR A 1081 16.96 21.74 -21.22
C THR A 1081 18.23 22.42 -21.73
N GLY A 1082 19.28 22.51 -20.89
CA GLY A 1082 20.56 23.08 -21.30
C GLY A 1082 20.61 24.61 -21.31
N LEU A 1083 19.70 25.27 -20.57
CA LEU A 1083 19.73 26.72 -20.32
C LEU A 1083 21.00 27.16 -19.58
N PHE A 1084 21.59 26.26 -18.80
CA PHE A 1084 22.82 26.48 -18.05
C PHE A 1084 23.84 25.38 -18.35
N LYS A 1085 25.11 25.76 -18.32
CA LYS A 1085 26.26 24.85 -18.38
C LYS A 1085 27.12 25.03 -17.13
N LYS A 1086 27.81 23.98 -16.72
CA LYS A 1086 28.70 24.01 -15.55
C LYS A 1086 30.08 24.53 -15.96
N GLU A 1087 30.58 25.55 -15.26
CA GLU A 1087 31.94 26.10 -15.41
C GLU A 1087 32.62 26.11 -14.03
N GLY A 1088 33.55 25.19 -13.79
CA GLY A 1088 34.10 24.97 -12.44
C GLY A 1088 33.00 24.58 -11.46
N ASP A 1089 32.87 25.34 -10.36
CA ASP A 1089 31.88 25.11 -9.30
C ASP A 1089 30.57 25.91 -9.47
N ARG A 1090 30.42 26.67 -10.56
CA ARG A 1090 29.24 27.52 -10.81
C ARG A 1090 28.48 27.11 -12.07
N TRP A 1091 27.19 27.44 -12.10
CA TRP A 1091 26.36 27.35 -13.29
C TRP A 1091 26.30 28.70 -13.99
N VAL A 1092 26.63 28.72 -15.28
CA VAL A 1092 26.55 29.90 -16.14
C VAL A 1092 25.51 29.69 -17.22
N VAL A 1093 24.85 30.76 -17.63
CA VAL A 1093 23.85 30.71 -18.70
C VAL A 1093 24.49 30.29 -20.03
N ASN A 1094 23.84 29.37 -20.74
CA ASN A 1094 24.31 28.85 -22.01
C ASN A 1094 23.73 29.67 -23.17
N LEU A 1095 24.27 30.87 -23.37
CA LEU A 1095 23.89 31.77 -24.47
C LEU A 1095 25.03 31.87 -25.50
N PRO A 1096 24.73 31.89 -26.82
CA PRO A 1096 25.76 32.05 -27.85
C PRO A 1096 26.54 33.36 -27.73
N ASN A 1097 25.85 34.46 -27.38
CA ASN A 1097 26.42 35.79 -27.17
C ASN A 1097 25.79 36.42 -25.91
N PRO A 1098 26.27 36.12 -24.69
CA PRO A 1098 25.73 36.71 -23.47
C PRO A 1098 26.06 38.22 -23.42
N PRO A 1099 25.15 39.07 -22.92
CA PRO A 1099 25.44 40.48 -22.63
C PRO A 1099 26.68 40.65 -21.72
N THR A 1100 27.41 41.75 -21.87
CA THR A 1100 28.70 41.97 -21.17
C THR A 1100 28.57 41.96 -19.65
N ASP A 1101 27.47 42.49 -19.13
CA ASP A 1101 27.12 42.48 -17.70
C ASP A 1101 26.83 41.05 -17.19
N VAL A 1102 26.23 40.19 -18.03
CA VAL A 1102 26.03 38.77 -17.73
C VAL A 1102 27.36 38.01 -17.77
N ALA A 1103 28.24 38.31 -18.73
CA ALA A 1103 29.56 37.68 -18.83
C ALA A 1103 30.48 38.03 -17.65
N ASN A 1104 30.34 39.24 -17.10
CA ASN A 1104 31.14 39.74 -15.98
C ASN A 1104 30.59 39.38 -14.60
N TYR A 1105 29.47 38.68 -14.51
CA TYR A 1105 28.94 38.20 -13.24
C TYR A 1105 29.70 36.94 -12.79
N HIS A 1106 30.32 36.98 -11.61
CA HIS A 1106 31.20 35.91 -11.15
C HIS A 1106 30.48 34.82 -10.33
N SER A 1107 29.33 35.13 -9.73
CA SER A 1107 28.53 34.16 -8.95
C SER A 1107 27.69 33.24 -9.85
N ASP A 1108 26.89 32.37 -9.24
CA ASP A 1108 26.07 31.38 -9.96
C ASP A 1108 24.84 32.01 -10.65
N HIS A 1109 24.75 31.88 -11.97
CA HIS A 1109 23.69 32.49 -12.79
C HIS A 1109 22.33 31.81 -12.55
N ALA A 1110 22.32 30.49 -12.32
CA ALA A 1110 21.09 29.75 -12.10
C ALA A 1110 20.46 30.13 -10.75
N ARG A 1111 21.26 30.24 -9.68
CA ARG A 1111 20.79 30.74 -8.37
C ARG A 1111 20.32 32.19 -8.44
N LEU A 1112 21.03 33.05 -9.19
CA LEU A 1112 20.60 34.43 -9.43
C LEU A 1112 19.22 34.48 -10.12
N LEU A 1113 18.99 33.63 -11.13
CA LEU A 1113 17.71 33.58 -11.84
C LEU A 1113 16.57 33.07 -10.94
N VAL A 1114 16.82 32.04 -10.10
CA VAL A 1114 15.82 31.57 -9.12
C VAL A 1114 15.41 32.71 -8.18
N ARG A 1115 16.39 33.45 -7.63
CA ARG A 1115 16.14 34.60 -6.76
C ARG A 1115 15.31 35.67 -7.45
N TYR A 1116 15.62 35.97 -8.71
CA TYR A 1116 14.83 36.91 -9.52
C TYR A 1116 13.39 36.43 -9.73
N MET A 1117 13.19 35.16 -10.08
CA MET A 1117 11.85 34.56 -10.25
C MET A 1117 11.02 34.60 -8.97
N PHE A 1118 11.65 34.49 -7.80
CA PHE A 1118 10.97 34.49 -6.50
C PHE A 1118 10.64 35.90 -6.00
N LEU A 1119 11.38 36.91 -6.47
CA LEU A 1119 11.24 38.32 -6.08
C LEU A 1119 10.60 39.19 -7.17
N ILE A 1120 10.12 38.58 -8.26
CA ILE A 1120 9.46 39.31 -9.35
C ILE A 1120 8.13 39.90 -8.86
N THR A 1121 7.91 41.18 -9.17
CA THR A 1121 6.69 41.91 -8.81
C THR A 1121 5.78 42.08 -10.02
N PRO A 1122 4.47 42.36 -9.83
CA PRO A 1122 3.57 42.67 -10.93
C PRO A 1122 4.05 43.84 -11.81
N ASP A 1123 4.68 44.86 -11.20
CA ASP A 1123 5.25 46.00 -11.93
C ASP A 1123 6.47 45.59 -12.76
N GLU A 1124 7.36 44.76 -12.21
CA GLU A 1124 8.53 44.26 -12.95
C GLU A 1124 8.07 43.38 -14.13
N GLN A 1125 7.11 42.47 -13.94
CA GLN A 1125 6.56 41.66 -15.03
C GLN A 1125 5.91 42.53 -16.13
N ARG A 1126 5.13 43.55 -15.75
CA ARG A 1126 4.57 44.54 -16.71
C ARG A 1126 5.67 45.27 -17.48
N ARG A 1127 6.79 45.61 -16.84
CA ARG A 1127 7.96 46.22 -17.50
C ARG A 1127 8.60 45.29 -18.54
N LEU A 1128 8.66 43.97 -18.28
CA LEU A 1128 9.22 43.01 -19.23
C LEU A 1128 8.34 42.84 -20.47
N LEU A 1129 7.02 42.94 -20.31
CA LEU A 1129 6.06 42.91 -21.40
C LEU A 1129 6.19 44.14 -22.30
N SER A 1130 6.34 45.33 -21.73
CA SER A 1130 6.50 46.57 -22.50
C SER A 1130 7.89 46.73 -23.15
N ALA A 1131 8.91 46.00 -22.66
CA ALA A 1131 10.25 45.97 -23.23
C ALA A 1131 10.42 44.95 -24.38
N SER A 1132 9.42 44.11 -24.65
CA SER A 1132 9.42 43.18 -25.79
C SER A 1132 8.93 43.88 -27.07
N PRO A 1133 9.59 43.74 -28.23
CA PRO A 1133 9.18 44.44 -29.44
C PRO A 1133 7.78 43.99 -29.89
N ALA A 1134 6.91 44.96 -30.20
CA ALA A 1134 5.55 44.71 -30.67
C ALA A 1134 5.57 43.84 -31.95
N PRO A 1135 4.60 42.93 -32.13
CA PRO A 1135 4.50 42.15 -33.36
C PRO A 1135 4.27 43.09 -34.55
N PRO A 1136 4.86 42.79 -35.73
CA PRO A 1136 4.70 43.63 -36.90
C PRO A 1136 3.22 43.73 -37.29
N THR A 1137 2.75 44.96 -37.49
CA THR A 1137 1.42 45.24 -38.04
C THR A 1137 1.30 44.55 -39.40
N PRO A 1138 0.25 43.74 -39.66
CA PRO A 1138 0.07 43.14 -40.98
C PRO A 1138 -0.07 44.27 -42.01
N ALA A 1139 0.76 44.23 -43.04
CA ALA A 1139 0.61 45.13 -44.17
C ALA A 1139 -0.81 44.98 -44.75
N ALA A 1140 -1.50 46.11 -44.89
CA ALA A 1140 -2.80 46.15 -45.54
C ALA A 1140 -2.67 45.64 -46.98
N GLY A 1141 -3.44 44.59 -47.30
CA GLY A 1141 -3.65 44.15 -48.67
C GLY A 1141 -3.23 42.70 -48.94
N GLN A 1142 -4.12 41.77 -48.62
CA GLN A 1142 -4.64 40.77 -49.59
C GLN A 1142 -5.76 39.97 -48.93
N GLN A 1143 -6.98 40.15 -49.44
CA GLN A 1143 -8.16 39.39 -49.07
C GLN A 1143 -8.08 37.95 -49.62
N LYS A 1144 -8.66 37.04 -48.83
CA LYS A 1144 -8.75 35.57 -48.89
C LYS A 1144 -9.22 34.96 -50.24
N PRO A 1145 -9.28 33.61 -50.32
CA PRO A 1145 -10.62 33.04 -50.12
C PRO A 1145 -10.68 31.94 -49.06
N ALA A 1146 -11.81 31.97 -48.36
CA ALA A 1146 -12.25 30.94 -47.43
C ALA A 1146 -12.44 29.61 -48.15
N THR A 1147 -12.03 28.50 -47.53
CA THR A 1147 -12.55 27.18 -47.88
C THR A 1147 -13.31 26.62 -46.69
N THR A 1148 -14.58 26.40 -46.99
CA THR A 1148 -15.63 25.76 -46.22
C THR A 1148 -15.23 24.33 -45.85
N GLY A 1149 -15.58 23.93 -44.63
CA GLY A 1149 -15.60 22.53 -44.24
C GLY A 1149 -16.52 21.73 -45.16
N ARG A 1150 -16.05 20.58 -45.62
CA ARG A 1150 -16.89 19.53 -46.20
C ARG A 1150 -16.55 18.20 -45.56
N ASN A 1151 -17.58 17.63 -44.93
CA ASN A 1151 -17.78 16.21 -44.67
C ASN A 1151 -17.18 15.34 -45.79
N PHE A 1152 -16.46 14.29 -45.41
CA PHE A 1152 -16.36 13.11 -46.27
C PHE A 1152 -16.50 11.82 -45.45
N ASN A 1153 -17.69 11.25 -45.64
CA ASN A 1153 -18.04 9.86 -45.48
C ASN A 1153 -17.18 9.02 -46.45
N GLY A 1154 -16.40 8.05 -45.97
CA GLY A 1154 -15.51 7.24 -46.78
C GLY A 1154 -15.96 5.78 -46.85
N LYS A 1155 -16.71 5.44 -47.91
CA LYS A 1155 -17.04 4.06 -48.31
C LYS A 1155 -15.80 3.32 -48.84
N ARG A 1156 -15.80 2.00 -48.58
CA ARG A 1156 -15.07 0.90 -49.26
C ARG A 1156 -14.76 1.15 -50.74
N ASN A 1157 -13.54 0.84 -51.17
CA ASN A 1157 -13.23 -0.30 -52.06
C ASN A 1157 -11.74 -0.38 -52.46
N ASP A 1158 -11.18 -1.56 -52.23
CA ASP A 1158 -10.35 -2.41 -53.11
C ASP A 1158 -9.60 -1.82 -54.31
N ARG A 1159 -8.28 -2.10 -54.33
CA ARG A 1159 -7.53 -2.94 -55.30
C ARG A 1159 -6.03 -2.80 -55.00
N ALA A 1160 -5.08 -3.70 -55.20
CA ALA A 1160 -4.97 -5.11 -55.61
C ALA A 1160 -3.55 -5.25 -56.21
N SER A 1161 -2.70 -6.11 -55.67
CA SER A 1161 -1.67 -6.89 -56.39
C SER A 1161 -1.16 -7.92 -55.35
N LEU A 1162 -1.14 -9.24 -55.58
CA LEU A 1162 -0.47 -9.94 -56.67
C LEU A 1162 -1.09 -11.33 -56.94
N ALA A 1163 -0.99 -11.67 -58.22
CA ALA A 1163 -1.17 -12.92 -58.96
C ALA A 1163 -1.32 -14.26 -58.20
N SER A 1164 -2.33 -15.02 -58.64
CA SER A 1164 -2.36 -16.48 -58.62
C SER A 1164 -2.09 -17.05 -60.01
N HIS A 1165 -1.44 -18.21 -60.07
CA HIS A 1165 -1.57 -19.11 -61.22
C HIS A 1165 -1.72 -20.57 -60.78
N ARG A 1166 -2.79 -21.17 -61.29
CA ARG A 1166 -3.05 -22.59 -61.61
C ARG A 1166 -3.12 -23.62 -60.47
N SER A 1167 -4.30 -24.21 -60.28
CA SER A 1167 -4.67 -25.49 -60.91
C SER A 1167 -5.99 -26.04 -60.34
N THR A 1168 -6.82 -26.58 -61.22
CA THR A 1168 -8.14 -27.20 -61.06
C THR A 1168 -8.09 -28.62 -60.45
N ALA A 1169 -9.09 -28.98 -59.63
CA ALA A 1169 -10.06 -30.09 -59.87
C ALA A 1169 -10.57 -30.84 -58.60
N LYS A 1170 -11.90 -30.89 -58.49
CA LYS A 1170 -12.83 -31.97 -58.05
C LYS A 1170 -12.51 -32.92 -56.87
N ILE A 1171 -13.44 -32.89 -55.89
CA ILE A 1171 -14.28 -34.00 -55.35
C ILE A 1171 -13.63 -35.38 -55.13
N SER A 1172 -13.43 -35.82 -53.87
CA SER A 1172 -14.26 -36.84 -53.17
C SER A 1172 -13.56 -37.51 -51.96
N ARG A 1173 -14.30 -37.62 -50.84
CA ARG A 1173 -14.44 -38.73 -49.87
C ARG A 1173 -13.21 -39.35 -49.17
N GLY A 1174 -13.32 -39.41 -47.83
CA GLY A 1174 -13.00 -40.60 -47.03
C GLY A 1174 -12.06 -40.37 -45.84
N PRO A 1175 -12.29 -40.97 -44.65
CA PRO A 1175 -12.03 -40.33 -43.37
C PRO A 1175 -10.85 -40.92 -42.57
N GLY A 1176 -10.38 -40.14 -41.59
CA GLY A 1176 -9.47 -40.52 -40.50
C GLY A 1176 -9.41 -39.39 -39.49
#